data_AF-A0A9W6A8M0-F1
#
_entry.id   AF-A0A9W6A8M0-F1
#
_cell.length_a   1.000
_cell.length_b   1.000
_cell.length_c   1.000
_cell.angle_alpha   90.00
_cell.angle_beta   90.00
_cell.angle_gamma   90.00
#
_symmetry.space_group_name_H-M   'P 1'
#
loop_
_entity.id
_entity.type
_entity.pdbx_description
1 polymer ?
#
loop_
_entity_poly.entity_id
_entity_poly.type
_entity_poly.pdbx_seq_one_letter_code
_entity_poly.pdbx_strand_id
1 'polypeptide(L)'
;MAAGSSGNIIRQQHYHTFRDIQPLKTSLVLHVLGRLIKSESYVICDALRIKISVDDLAAATDVAALCELISSRVGSTATDKVDQGEEFQGSDHILEVAKDEGMDWQKTAIKILGQSLDIPVAEILMDSQLEDLGADSLIAAEIASNINEALYLTISSTDFASLTDVRSLCDLIAHVSGRESAQAAAVSPSGSNSAVPNGHPTLATEDKNPIPTKNNAYSIHAAFHKVRRGFDSHAKEVNLTGFWDKVYPRQLSTVTAYILEAFEKLGCSSKKFGHGEKLPRLRGTLPRYQREVSRLWEILEEAGVVEKQGDTFVRGPVPRIQDRSAKELSTELVPIFPQYGSTHNLLDLLGPQLADCLTGKSDATSILHDSDKGRKLLENFYTNDPGLLAAKHVLRDLFSTTMQAIAPGEPFRVLEIGAGFGSTAKHLLPQLRANGLPFTYTLSDPSATLLERAKTTFQDIEGIEFREVNVEKDPPVDLLGRYHIVISSSYAHGTCNLQNILANIRNLVRPNDGCVVLIEPTQKLAWYDLVWGLLDGWWQLYDGRTHALQSPWARETALHNAGFAHVDWSESSSRESRTIRVICGMAAEPERKCPAEATSMLLHRGTSACGKRNLFLAPDGFGSGAVFGSLGPLLSSVRNVSVYALNSPFMHSNPYPDDPLTIEELAAIYVGEIKRRQPEGPYLLGGYSVGGVLAFEVARQLFEDGNDIEKLFLIDTACPTFVRYFPDALVRYLDSIEQVRVGNGSELRPNRRGRLVANDHFCLARQQMRAYQVRRLPGRKIPLVVLIAAKEGADKQNDVPRPVFLPEDQKAVKWFLDDRTDEGWFGWNEVLDNIKVVRADGNHFSMMLPSMISSWGVELARMLEE
;
A
#
# COMPACT_ATOMS: atom_id res chain seq x y z
N MET A 1 48.39 -36.01 49.86
CA MET A 1 47.77 -35.46 51.08
C MET A 1 46.28 -35.41 50.84
N ALA A 2 45.57 -36.52 51.04
CA ALA A 2 45.08 -37.03 52.34
C ALA A 2 43.86 -36.20 52.79
N ALA A 3 42.72 -36.73 53.21
CA ALA A 3 42.06 -38.03 53.35
C ALA A 3 40.68 -37.63 53.97
N GLY A 4 39.57 -38.34 53.97
CA GLY A 4 39.14 -39.70 53.69
C GLY A 4 37.63 -39.72 54.03
N SER A 5 36.80 -40.43 53.28
CA SER A 5 36.19 -41.72 53.71
C SER A 5 35.46 -41.63 55.05
N SER A 6 34.16 -41.93 55.14
CA SER A 6 33.63 -43.31 55.19
C SER A 6 32.09 -43.21 55.10
N GLY A 7 31.32 -44.03 54.38
CA GLY A 7 31.53 -45.42 53.99
C GLY A 7 30.91 -46.37 55.01
N ASN A 8 29.66 -46.78 54.81
CA ASN A 8 29.24 -48.19 54.76
C ASN A 8 27.71 -48.29 54.51
N ILE A 9 27.16 -48.87 53.43
CA ILE A 9 27.36 -50.18 52.77
C ILE A 9 26.44 -51.27 53.34
N ILE A 10 25.55 -51.77 52.46
CA ILE A 10 25.20 -53.18 52.11
C ILE A 10 23.69 -53.56 52.10
N ARG A 11 23.22 -53.78 50.83
CA ARG A 11 22.38 -54.87 50.28
C ARG A 11 20.89 -54.96 50.68
N GLN A 12 19.94 -55.31 49.81
CA GLN A 12 19.99 -56.05 48.52
C GLN A 12 18.61 -55.97 47.80
N GLN A 13 18.56 -55.73 46.48
CA GLN A 13 17.97 -56.56 45.38
C GLN A 13 17.04 -55.63 44.55
N HIS A 14 16.96 -55.57 43.21
CA HIS A 14 17.33 -56.46 42.11
C HIS A 14 17.28 -55.68 40.75
N TYR A 15 18.02 -56.17 39.75
CA TYR A 15 17.96 -55.96 38.28
C TYR A 15 18.57 -54.72 37.55
N HIS A 16 19.74 -55.01 36.95
CA HIS A 16 20.41 -54.61 35.68
C HIS A 16 19.95 -53.38 34.84
N THR A 17 20.76 -52.34 34.59
CA THR A 17 21.88 -52.04 33.64
C THR A 17 21.58 -51.76 32.14
N PHE A 18 21.99 -50.54 31.71
CA PHE A 18 22.44 -50.02 30.39
C PHE A 18 21.47 -49.77 29.20
N ARG A 19 21.31 -48.49 28.79
CA ARG A 19 22.00 -47.87 27.62
C ARG A 19 21.54 -46.44 27.30
N ASP A 20 22.51 -45.52 27.25
CA ASP A 20 22.44 -44.22 26.57
C ASP A 20 22.43 -44.40 25.05
N ILE A 21 21.35 -43.98 24.36
CA ILE A 21 21.33 -43.47 22.96
C ILE A 21 20.16 -42.45 22.82
N GLN A 22 20.42 -41.33 22.14
CA GLN A 22 19.74 -40.02 22.12
C GLN A 22 18.23 -39.88 21.70
N PRO A 23 17.59 -38.70 21.97
CA PRO A 23 16.14 -38.43 21.86
C PRO A 23 15.61 -38.03 20.46
N LEU A 24 16.37 -38.23 19.38
CA LEU A 24 16.05 -37.72 18.04
C LEU A 24 15.06 -38.59 17.23
N LYS A 25 14.59 -39.72 17.77
CA LYS A 25 13.64 -40.61 17.07
C LYS A 25 12.18 -40.46 17.49
N THR A 26 11.89 -39.80 18.62
CA THR A 26 10.52 -39.70 19.13
C THR A 26 9.67 -38.65 18.39
N SER A 27 10.29 -37.58 17.86
CA SER A 27 9.55 -36.57 17.07
C SER A 27 9.09 -37.11 15.72
N LEU A 28 9.88 -37.98 15.09
CA LEU A 28 9.53 -38.60 13.81
C LEU A 28 8.33 -39.56 13.96
N VAL A 29 8.29 -40.32 15.06
CA VAL A 29 7.16 -41.22 15.38
C VAL A 29 5.88 -40.43 15.63
N LEU A 30 5.94 -39.29 16.34
CA LEU A 30 4.79 -38.41 16.55
C LEU A 30 4.35 -37.69 15.26
N HIS A 31 5.29 -37.34 14.38
CA HIS A 31 4.99 -36.72 13.09
C HIS A 31 4.33 -37.71 12.11
N VAL A 32 4.74 -38.98 12.15
CA VAL A 32 4.13 -40.07 11.37
C VAL A 32 2.73 -40.39 11.91
N LEU A 33 2.53 -40.48 13.23
CA LEU A 33 1.21 -40.66 13.85
C LEU A 33 0.23 -39.51 13.54
N GLY A 34 0.73 -38.28 13.41
CA GLY A 34 -0.08 -37.11 13.04
C GLY A 34 -0.57 -37.08 11.59
N ARG A 35 0.07 -37.83 10.67
CA ARG A 35 -0.31 -37.92 9.25
C ARG A 35 -1.12 -39.18 8.90
N LEU A 36 -1.26 -40.13 9.82
CA LEU A 36 -1.78 -41.49 9.57
C LEU A 36 -3.32 -41.67 9.57
N ILE A 37 -4.12 -40.60 9.59
CA ILE A 37 -5.59 -40.70 9.50
C ILE A 37 -6.08 -40.05 8.19
N LYS A 38 -5.84 -40.72 7.07
CA LYS A 38 -6.62 -40.64 5.81
C LYS A 38 -6.16 -41.78 4.88
N SER A 39 -7.14 -42.43 4.27
CA SER A 39 -7.11 -43.77 3.67
C SER A 39 -6.23 -43.95 2.43
N GLU A 40 -5.41 -45.00 2.40
CA GLU A 40 -5.09 -45.86 1.24
C GLU A 40 -4.31 -47.12 1.70
N SER A 41 -4.33 -48.21 0.92
CA SER A 41 -4.05 -49.60 1.38
C SER A 41 -2.59 -49.93 1.75
N TYR A 42 -1.63 -49.02 1.60
CA TYR A 42 -0.22 -49.21 2.00
C TYR A 42 0.41 -47.87 2.40
N VAL A 43 1.28 -47.88 3.41
CA VAL A 43 2.02 -46.68 3.86
C VAL A 43 3.46 -46.73 3.33
N ILE A 44 3.87 -45.69 2.62
CA ILE A 44 5.26 -45.48 2.19
C ILE A 44 5.92 -44.49 3.14
N CYS A 45 7.00 -44.91 3.79
CA CYS A 45 7.86 -43.98 4.53
C CYS A 45 8.95 -43.46 3.58
N ASP A 46 8.76 -42.27 3.00
CA ASP A 46 9.62 -41.69 1.96
C ASP A 46 11.09 -41.54 2.37
N ALA A 47 11.36 -41.38 3.67
CA ALA A 47 12.72 -41.27 4.20
C ALA A 47 13.48 -42.61 4.24
N LEU A 48 12.79 -43.76 4.17
CA LEU A 48 13.41 -45.09 4.32
C LEU A 48 13.03 -46.07 3.19
N ARG A 49 12.14 -45.70 2.27
CA ARG A 49 11.62 -46.54 1.15
C ARG A 49 11.10 -47.92 1.58
N ILE A 50 10.40 -47.99 2.71
CA ILE A 50 9.80 -49.23 3.22
C ILE A 50 8.29 -49.23 2.92
N LYS A 51 7.76 -50.36 2.40
CA LYS A 51 6.32 -50.63 2.34
C LYS A 51 5.87 -51.43 3.56
N ILE A 52 4.87 -50.90 4.29
CA ILE A 52 4.22 -51.59 5.41
C ILE A 52 2.71 -51.68 5.10
N SER A 53 2.12 -52.86 5.25
CA SER A 53 0.68 -53.05 5.07
C SER A 53 -0.08 -52.42 6.24
N VAL A 54 -1.34 -52.04 6.00
CA VAL A 54 -2.19 -51.44 7.04
C VAL A 54 -2.44 -52.43 8.19
N ASP A 55 -2.53 -53.73 7.89
CA ASP A 55 -2.74 -54.78 8.90
C ASP A 55 -1.50 -55.01 9.77
N ASP A 56 -0.30 -55.01 9.17
CA ASP A 56 0.98 -55.12 9.91
C ASP A 56 1.19 -53.92 10.85
N LEU A 57 0.78 -52.73 10.39
CA LEU A 57 0.84 -51.50 11.19
C LEU A 57 -0.18 -51.49 12.33
N ALA A 58 -1.40 -52.01 12.09
CA ALA A 58 -2.45 -52.13 13.09
C ALA A 58 -2.12 -53.15 14.20
N ALA A 59 -1.27 -54.14 13.90
CA ALA A 59 -0.78 -55.11 14.88
C ALA A 59 0.30 -54.54 15.82
N ALA A 60 0.93 -53.41 15.47
CA ALA A 60 1.92 -52.73 16.32
C ALA A 60 1.22 -51.82 17.35
N THR A 61 0.89 -52.39 18.50
CA THR A 61 0.12 -51.70 19.56
C THR A 61 0.95 -50.79 20.47
N ASP A 62 2.27 -50.83 20.35
CA ASP A 62 3.18 -49.95 21.06
C ASP A 62 4.41 -49.58 20.22
N VAL A 63 5.20 -48.63 20.74
CA VAL A 63 6.37 -48.08 20.03
C VAL A 63 7.47 -49.14 19.83
N ALA A 64 7.56 -50.14 20.70
CA ALA A 64 8.55 -51.21 20.56
C ALA A 64 8.20 -52.14 19.40
N ALA A 65 6.93 -52.54 19.29
CA ALA A 65 6.41 -53.35 18.18
C ALA A 65 6.55 -52.63 16.83
N LEU A 66 6.32 -51.31 16.79
CA LEU A 66 6.50 -50.51 15.58
C LEU A 66 7.98 -50.42 15.15
N CYS A 67 8.90 -50.27 16.11
CA CYS A 67 10.33 -50.25 15.83
C CYS A 67 10.86 -51.61 15.33
N GLU A 68 10.36 -52.73 15.85
CA GLU A 68 10.69 -54.06 15.32
C GLU A 68 10.14 -54.25 13.90
N LEU A 69 8.90 -53.83 13.64
CA LEU A 69 8.28 -53.93 12.32
C LEU A 69 9.10 -53.18 11.26
N ILE A 70 9.51 -51.95 11.57
CA ILE A 70 10.35 -51.14 10.68
C ILE A 70 11.73 -51.79 10.50
N SER A 71 12.36 -52.26 11.58
CA SER A 71 13.68 -52.90 11.52
C SER A 71 13.67 -54.18 10.69
N SER A 72 12.57 -54.94 10.74
CA SER A 72 12.39 -56.18 9.95
C SER A 72 12.33 -55.95 8.44
N ARG A 73 11.97 -54.74 8.01
CA ARG A 73 11.77 -54.40 6.59
C ARG A 73 12.90 -53.56 5.99
N VAL A 74 13.80 -53.01 6.81
CA VAL A 74 15.02 -52.30 6.36
C VAL A 74 16.15 -53.25 5.99
N GLY A 75 16.10 -54.52 6.43
CA GLY A 75 17.17 -55.50 6.23
C GLY A 75 16.90 -56.55 5.15
N SER A 76 16.99 -56.21 3.86
CA SER A 76 17.44 -57.13 2.79
C SER A 76 17.63 -56.36 1.48
N THR A 77 18.85 -56.04 1.05
CA THR A 77 19.74 -56.88 0.21
C THR A 77 21.06 -56.07 -0.01
N ALA A 78 22.29 -56.58 -0.14
CA ALA A 78 22.86 -57.92 -0.15
C ALA A 78 24.41 -57.87 0.05
N THR A 79 24.98 -58.89 0.70
CA THR A 79 26.30 -59.59 0.55
C THR A 79 26.56 -60.31 1.88
N ASP A 80 26.65 -61.64 1.97
CA ASP A 80 27.62 -62.51 1.30
C ASP A 80 27.05 -63.87 0.80
N LYS A 81 27.33 -64.12 -0.49
CA LYS A 81 27.76 -65.37 -1.17
C LYS A 81 27.17 -66.78 -0.88
N VAL A 82 27.03 -67.49 -2.02
CA VAL A 82 27.06 -68.96 -2.29
C VAL A 82 25.70 -69.67 -2.13
N ASP A 83 24.89 -69.82 -3.18
CA ASP A 83 24.95 -70.83 -4.28
C ASP A 83 24.35 -72.19 -3.86
N GLN A 84 23.26 -72.60 -4.55
CA GLN A 84 22.86 -73.95 -4.98
C GLN A 84 21.33 -74.13 -5.06
N GLY A 85 20.84 -74.49 -6.26
CA GLY A 85 19.62 -75.31 -6.41
C GLY A 85 18.55 -74.75 -7.34
N GLU A 86 18.63 -75.12 -8.62
CA GLU A 86 17.53 -75.18 -9.62
C GLU A 86 16.32 -76.00 -9.05
N GLU A 87 15.06 -75.97 -9.54
CA GLU A 87 14.56 -75.96 -10.92
C GLU A 87 13.01 -75.81 -10.96
N PHE A 88 12.51 -75.06 -11.96
CA PHE A 88 11.25 -75.03 -12.73
C PHE A 88 9.88 -75.67 -12.32
N GLN A 89 8.80 -74.93 -12.63
CA GLN A 89 7.64 -75.20 -13.56
C GLN A 89 6.34 -74.52 -13.03
N GLY A 90 5.44 -73.84 -13.77
CA GLY A 90 5.21 -73.47 -15.18
C GLY A 90 4.11 -72.37 -15.23
N SER A 91 4.16 -71.42 -16.19
CA SER A 91 3.25 -71.25 -17.37
C SER A 91 1.75 -71.15 -17.02
N ASP A 92 0.93 -70.16 -17.38
CA ASP A 92 0.86 -69.28 -18.56
C ASP A 92 0.03 -68.01 -18.26
N HIS A 93 0.44 -66.84 -18.75
CA HIS A 93 -0.31 -66.02 -19.71
C HIS A 93 0.24 -64.58 -19.89
N ILE A 94 0.54 -64.27 -21.15
CA ILE A 94 0.60 -62.97 -21.85
C ILE A 94 1.88 -62.13 -21.68
N LEU A 95 2.70 -62.18 -22.74
CA LEU A 95 3.64 -61.17 -23.18
C LEU A 95 2.87 -59.95 -23.72
N GLU A 96 3.17 -58.75 -23.21
CA GLU A 96 3.41 -57.59 -24.09
C GLU A 96 4.35 -56.60 -23.41
N VAL A 97 5.47 -56.35 -24.09
CA VAL A 97 6.50 -55.37 -23.75
C VAL A 97 5.91 -53.97 -23.91
N ALA A 98 5.80 -53.20 -22.82
CA ALA A 98 5.63 -51.76 -22.90
C ALA A 98 7.02 -51.10 -22.85
N LYS A 99 7.34 -50.43 -23.95
CA LYS A 99 8.57 -49.68 -24.20
C LYS A 99 8.79 -48.58 -23.17
N ASP A 100 10.06 -48.40 -22.85
CA ASP A 100 10.66 -47.24 -22.22
C ASP A 100 10.43 -46.01 -23.13
N GLU A 101 9.52 -45.10 -22.74
CA GLU A 101 9.43 -43.74 -23.28
C GLU A 101 10.10 -42.81 -22.26
N GLY A 102 11.32 -42.37 -22.62
CA GLY A 102 12.25 -41.66 -21.76
C GLY A 102 11.70 -40.35 -21.18
N MET A 103 11.82 -40.25 -19.86
CA MET A 103 11.75 -38.99 -19.13
C MET A 103 12.94 -38.12 -19.57
N ASP A 104 12.64 -37.13 -20.40
CA ASP A 104 13.62 -36.25 -21.06
C ASP A 104 14.29 -35.33 -20.02
N TRP A 105 15.37 -35.82 -19.40
CA TRP A 105 16.09 -35.12 -18.33
C TRP A 105 16.59 -33.72 -18.76
N GLN A 106 16.78 -33.51 -20.07
CA GLN A 106 17.09 -32.19 -20.63
C GLN A 106 15.91 -31.23 -20.48
N LYS A 107 14.68 -31.68 -20.77
CA LYS A 107 13.47 -30.87 -20.52
C LYS A 107 13.29 -30.56 -19.04
N THR A 108 13.64 -31.47 -18.14
CA THR A 108 13.61 -31.22 -16.70
C THR A 108 14.62 -30.14 -16.31
N ALA A 109 15.85 -30.21 -16.81
CA ALA A 109 16.88 -29.20 -16.56
C ALA A 109 16.50 -27.81 -17.09
N ILE A 110 15.97 -27.73 -18.32
CA ILE A 110 15.51 -26.47 -18.94
C ILE A 110 14.28 -25.92 -18.20
N LYS A 111 13.38 -26.78 -17.74
CA LYS A 111 12.22 -26.37 -16.94
C LYS A 111 12.65 -25.77 -15.60
N ILE A 112 13.65 -26.35 -14.94
CA ILE A 112 14.20 -25.80 -13.69
C ILE A 112 14.89 -24.47 -13.95
N LEU A 113 15.67 -24.35 -15.03
CA LEU A 113 16.22 -23.06 -15.47
C LEU A 113 15.13 -22.01 -15.67
N GLY A 114 14.06 -22.32 -16.42
CA GLY A 114 12.96 -21.39 -16.65
C GLY A 114 12.19 -21.02 -15.38
N GLN A 115 12.04 -21.96 -14.45
CA GLN A 115 11.38 -21.70 -13.16
C GLN A 115 12.23 -20.86 -12.21
N SER A 116 13.55 -21.09 -12.18
CA SER A 116 14.46 -20.35 -11.30
C SER A 116 14.83 -18.97 -11.85
N LEU A 117 14.75 -18.76 -13.16
CA LEU A 117 15.07 -17.49 -13.83
C LEU A 117 13.83 -16.69 -14.24
N ASP A 118 12.63 -17.25 -14.03
CA ASP A 118 11.34 -16.69 -14.46
C ASP A 118 11.27 -16.41 -15.97
N ILE A 119 11.82 -17.34 -16.77
CA ILE A 119 11.85 -17.29 -18.24
C ILE A 119 11.00 -18.43 -18.80
N PRO A 120 10.08 -18.18 -19.75
CA PRO A 120 9.33 -19.25 -20.39
C PRO A 120 10.27 -20.29 -21.02
N VAL A 121 10.01 -21.58 -20.78
CA VAL A 121 10.82 -22.71 -21.29
C VAL A 121 10.99 -22.67 -22.82
N ALA A 122 10.04 -22.07 -23.54
CA ALA A 122 10.09 -21.92 -25.00
C ALA A 122 11.12 -20.88 -25.49
N GLU A 123 11.57 -19.97 -24.62
CA GLU A 123 12.56 -18.93 -24.92
C GLU A 123 14.00 -19.36 -24.57
N ILE A 124 14.15 -20.49 -23.87
CA ILE A 124 15.46 -21.03 -23.47
C ILE A 124 15.96 -21.97 -24.57
N LEU A 125 16.93 -21.48 -25.35
CA LEU A 125 17.60 -22.24 -26.40
C LEU A 125 18.89 -22.86 -25.86
N MET A 126 19.38 -23.93 -26.51
CA MET A 126 20.61 -24.61 -26.09
C MET A 126 21.85 -23.71 -26.18
N ASP A 127 21.84 -22.72 -27.08
CA ASP A 127 22.90 -21.72 -27.27
C ASP A 127 22.67 -20.43 -26.48
N SER A 128 21.57 -20.31 -25.73
CA SER A 128 21.33 -19.18 -24.82
C SER A 128 22.44 -19.11 -23.76
N GLN A 129 23.03 -17.92 -23.62
CA GLN A 129 24.02 -17.66 -22.57
C GLN A 129 23.31 -17.58 -21.21
N LEU A 130 23.87 -18.23 -20.20
CA LEU A 130 23.26 -18.29 -18.86
C LEU A 130 23.19 -16.90 -18.21
N GLU A 131 24.18 -16.04 -18.46
CA GLU A 131 24.20 -14.65 -17.98
C GLU A 131 23.08 -13.80 -18.62
N ASP A 132 22.82 -13.96 -19.92
CA ASP A 132 21.75 -13.24 -20.63
C ASP A 132 20.35 -13.72 -20.19
N LEU A 133 20.24 -14.96 -19.70
CA LEU A 133 19.06 -15.51 -19.05
C LEU A 133 18.93 -15.08 -17.57
N GLY A 134 19.85 -14.28 -17.04
CA GLY A 134 19.81 -13.78 -15.67
C GLY A 134 20.33 -14.76 -14.61
N ALA A 135 21.03 -15.83 -14.99
CA ALA A 135 21.69 -16.73 -14.05
C ALA A 135 22.99 -16.10 -13.51
N ASP A 136 22.86 -15.20 -12.54
CA ASP A 136 23.99 -14.60 -11.85
C ASP A 136 24.57 -15.51 -10.74
N SER A 137 25.70 -15.09 -10.14
CA SER A 137 26.35 -15.87 -9.08
C SER A 137 25.54 -16.00 -7.78
N LEU A 138 24.44 -15.25 -7.60
CA LEU A 138 23.56 -15.30 -6.43
C LEU A 138 22.50 -16.41 -6.56
N ILE A 139 21.96 -16.65 -7.76
CA ILE A 139 20.90 -17.64 -8.02
C ILE A 139 21.49 -18.99 -8.52
N ALA A 140 22.72 -19.02 -9.00
CA ALA A 140 23.42 -20.23 -9.47
C ALA A 140 23.41 -21.41 -8.46
N ALA A 141 23.57 -21.13 -7.17
CA ALA A 141 23.56 -22.16 -6.13
C ALA A 141 22.17 -22.80 -5.94
N GLU A 142 21.10 -22.01 -6.11
CA GLU A 142 19.72 -22.49 -6.04
C GLU A 142 19.39 -23.37 -7.26
N ILE A 143 19.77 -22.93 -8.46
CA ILE A 143 19.55 -23.71 -9.69
C ILE A 143 20.29 -25.05 -9.61
N ALA A 144 21.56 -25.05 -9.20
CA ALA A 144 22.34 -26.27 -9.03
C ALA A 144 21.71 -27.21 -7.98
N SER A 145 21.21 -26.66 -6.86
CA SER A 145 20.50 -27.44 -5.83
C SER A 145 19.23 -28.08 -6.37
N ASN A 146 18.41 -27.33 -7.11
CA ASN A 146 17.15 -27.80 -7.68
C ASN A 146 17.39 -28.88 -8.75
N ILE A 147 18.44 -28.75 -9.57
CA ILE A 147 18.85 -29.76 -10.55
C ILE A 147 19.34 -31.03 -9.85
N ASN A 148 20.17 -30.90 -8.81
CA ASN A 148 20.64 -32.04 -8.03
C ASN A 148 19.49 -32.81 -7.37
N GLU A 149 18.52 -32.09 -6.81
CA GLU A 149 17.34 -32.69 -6.19
C GLU A 149 16.42 -33.38 -7.22
N ALA A 150 16.15 -32.72 -8.35
CA ALA A 150 15.23 -33.22 -9.37
C ALA A 150 15.80 -34.38 -10.20
N LEU A 151 17.11 -34.40 -10.45
CA LEU A 151 17.78 -35.42 -11.26
C LEU A 151 18.59 -36.42 -10.43
N TYR A 152 18.60 -36.29 -9.10
CA TYR A 152 19.39 -37.11 -8.18
C TYR A 152 20.90 -37.10 -8.50
N LEU A 153 21.45 -35.90 -8.76
CA LEU A 153 22.85 -35.66 -9.13
C LEU A 153 23.63 -34.92 -8.03
N THR A 154 24.94 -34.75 -8.24
CA THR A 154 25.81 -33.97 -7.35
C THR A 154 26.73 -33.06 -8.16
N ILE A 155 26.16 -31.99 -8.69
CA ILE A 155 26.86 -30.88 -9.36
C ILE A 155 27.23 -29.84 -8.30
N SER A 156 28.50 -29.48 -8.19
CA SER A 156 28.91 -28.42 -7.27
C SER A 156 28.51 -27.04 -7.80
N SER A 157 28.28 -26.09 -6.90
CA SER A 157 28.02 -24.70 -7.30
C SER A 157 29.20 -24.08 -8.07
N THR A 158 30.42 -24.61 -7.87
CA THR A 158 31.63 -24.17 -8.57
C THR A 158 31.67 -24.69 -10.01
N ASP A 159 31.25 -25.93 -10.24
CA ASP A 159 31.13 -26.49 -11.59
C ASP A 159 30.02 -25.79 -12.36
N PHE A 160 28.88 -25.51 -11.72
CA PHE A 160 27.77 -24.77 -12.34
C PHE A 160 28.17 -23.33 -12.70
N ALA A 161 28.90 -22.63 -11.82
CA ALA A 161 29.34 -21.25 -12.08
C ALA A 161 30.38 -21.13 -13.22
N SER A 162 30.96 -22.24 -13.67
CA SER A 162 31.91 -22.26 -14.80
C SER A 162 31.22 -22.41 -16.17
N LEU A 163 29.90 -22.59 -16.18
CA LEU A 163 29.10 -22.81 -17.39
C LEU A 163 28.74 -21.47 -18.03
N THR A 164 28.85 -21.40 -19.36
CA THR A 164 28.54 -20.18 -20.14
C THR A 164 27.15 -20.23 -20.75
N ASP A 165 26.67 -21.41 -21.14
CA ASP A 165 25.41 -21.59 -21.86
C ASP A 165 24.65 -22.85 -21.42
N VAL A 166 23.39 -22.95 -21.87
CA VAL A 166 22.48 -24.05 -21.54
C VAL A 166 22.99 -25.39 -22.05
N ARG A 167 23.69 -25.42 -23.20
CA ARG A 167 24.31 -26.63 -23.75
C ARG A 167 25.40 -27.16 -22.82
N SER A 168 26.27 -26.29 -22.33
CA SER A 168 27.33 -26.64 -21.38
C SER A 168 26.75 -27.21 -20.09
N LEU A 169 25.60 -26.71 -19.62
CA LEU A 169 24.87 -27.29 -18.50
C LEU A 169 24.36 -28.71 -18.81
N CYS A 170 23.73 -28.91 -19.96
CA CYS A 170 23.25 -30.23 -20.35
C CYS A 170 24.41 -31.23 -20.52
N ASP A 171 25.56 -30.80 -21.06
CA ASP A 171 26.75 -31.64 -21.20
C ASP A 171 27.35 -32.02 -19.84
N LEU A 172 27.38 -31.08 -18.88
CA LEU A 172 27.80 -31.38 -17.50
C LEU A 172 26.87 -32.39 -16.84
N ILE A 173 25.55 -32.21 -16.97
CA ILE A 173 24.55 -33.14 -16.44
C ILE A 173 24.73 -34.52 -17.08
N ALA A 174 24.90 -34.62 -18.40
CA ALA A 174 25.15 -35.89 -19.10
C ALA A 174 26.41 -36.59 -18.58
N HIS A 175 27.49 -35.83 -18.39
CA HIS A 175 28.77 -36.33 -17.88
C HIS A 175 28.68 -36.87 -16.44
N VAL A 176 28.06 -36.11 -15.53
CA VAL A 176 27.88 -36.51 -14.12
C VAL A 176 26.87 -37.67 -13.99
N SER A 177 25.94 -37.80 -14.94
CA SER A 177 24.94 -38.87 -15.00
C SER A 177 25.45 -40.17 -15.63
N GLY A 178 26.64 -40.16 -16.25
CA GLY A 178 27.19 -41.31 -17.00
C GLY A 178 26.41 -41.66 -18.28
N ARG A 179 25.73 -40.69 -18.91
CA ARG A 179 24.84 -40.90 -20.08
C ARG A 179 25.42 -40.21 -21.31
N GLU A 180 25.43 -40.88 -22.47
CA GLU A 180 26.01 -40.33 -23.70
C GLU A 180 25.27 -39.08 -24.21
N SER A 181 26.04 -38.06 -24.59
CA SER A 181 25.59 -36.82 -25.24
C SER A 181 25.27 -37.09 -26.72
N ALA A 182 24.07 -36.73 -27.17
CA ALA A 182 23.64 -36.91 -28.55
C ALA A 182 24.23 -35.81 -29.46
N GLN A 183 25.02 -36.24 -30.45
CA GLN A 183 25.61 -35.44 -31.52
C GLN A 183 24.56 -34.76 -32.43
N ALA A 184 24.97 -33.58 -32.92
CA ALA A 184 24.25 -32.71 -33.84
C ALA A 184 24.07 -33.29 -35.26
N ALA A 185 22.95 -32.95 -35.91
CA ALA A 185 22.83 -32.97 -37.37
C ALA A 185 22.86 -31.53 -37.91
N ALA A 186 23.97 -31.20 -38.56
CA ALA A 186 24.15 -29.99 -39.34
C ALA A 186 23.47 -30.13 -40.72
N VAL A 187 22.83 -29.06 -41.19
CA VAL A 187 22.70 -28.78 -42.62
C VAL A 187 22.99 -27.28 -42.83
N SER A 188 24.01 -26.99 -43.63
CA SER A 188 24.36 -25.65 -44.14
C SER A 188 24.35 -25.68 -45.68
N PRO A 189 24.66 -24.59 -46.41
CA PRO A 189 23.73 -23.93 -47.32
C PRO A 189 24.13 -24.08 -48.80
N SER A 190 23.19 -23.93 -49.73
CA SER A 190 23.50 -23.44 -51.09
C SER A 190 22.21 -23.01 -51.80
N GLY A 191 22.27 -21.85 -52.46
CA GLY A 191 21.11 -21.18 -53.04
C GLY A 191 21.18 -20.99 -54.56
N SER A 192 20.48 -19.93 -54.98
CA SER A 192 20.32 -19.35 -56.34
C SER A 192 19.17 -19.99 -57.16
N ASN A 193 18.28 -19.27 -57.85
CA ASN A 193 18.24 -17.84 -58.22
C ASN A 193 16.83 -17.41 -58.73
N SER A 194 16.48 -16.14 -58.47
CA SER A 194 15.64 -15.21 -59.29
C SER A 194 14.13 -15.53 -59.52
N ALA A 195 13.16 -14.60 -59.48
CA ALA A 195 13.17 -13.16 -59.72
C ALA A 195 11.84 -12.46 -59.25
N VAL A 196 11.96 -11.24 -58.65
CA VAL A 196 11.11 -10.00 -58.84
C VAL A 196 9.71 -9.92 -58.19
N PRO A 197 9.19 -8.74 -57.73
CA PRO A 197 9.79 -7.47 -57.28
C PRO A 197 9.38 -7.01 -55.85
N ASN A 198 10.07 -5.95 -55.39
CA ASN A 198 9.88 -5.16 -54.17
C ASN A 198 8.43 -4.79 -53.81
N GLY A 199 8.10 -4.99 -52.53
CA GLY A 199 6.94 -4.40 -51.87
C GLY A 199 7.13 -4.42 -50.35
N HIS A 200 7.93 -3.48 -49.82
CA HIS A 200 7.79 -3.08 -48.41
C HIS A 200 6.45 -2.35 -48.26
N PRO A 201 5.62 -2.66 -47.24
CA PRO A 201 4.60 -1.73 -46.82
C PRO A 201 5.33 -0.58 -46.11
N THR A 202 5.57 0.48 -46.86
CA THR A 202 5.94 1.79 -46.34
C THR A 202 4.92 2.19 -45.29
N LEU A 203 5.41 2.68 -44.14
CA LEU A 203 4.63 3.55 -43.26
C LEU A 203 3.96 4.62 -44.14
N ALA A 204 2.62 4.62 -44.18
CA ALA A 204 1.89 5.75 -44.69
C ALA A 204 2.06 6.91 -43.70
N THR A 205 3.00 7.79 -44.01
CA THR A 205 2.97 9.18 -43.57
C THR A 205 1.88 9.93 -44.33
N GLU A 206 1.27 10.89 -43.62
CA GLU A 206 0.25 11.88 -44.03
C GLU A 206 -1.19 11.36 -43.87
N ASP A 207 -1.98 11.89 -42.94
CA ASP A 207 -2.29 13.32 -42.83
C ASP A 207 -2.05 13.92 -41.44
N LYS A 208 -1.17 14.93 -41.39
CA LYS A 208 -1.13 15.92 -40.31
C LYS A 208 -2.24 16.93 -40.54
N ASN A 209 -3.44 16.55 -40.16
CA ASN A 209 -4.45 17.48 -39.69
C ASN A 209 -5.30 16.72 -38.68
N PRO A 210 -5.31 17.10 -37.38
CA PRO A 210 -6.42 16.69 -36.55
C PRO A 210 -7.64 17.35 -37.20
N ILE A 211 -8.47 16.55 -37.88
CA ILE A 211 -9.86 16.95 -38.10
C ILE A 211 -10.34 17.29 -36.69
N PRO A 212 -10.69 18.55 -36.39
CA PRO A 212 -11.19 18.89 -35.08
C PRO A 212 -12.53 18.17 -34.96
N THR A 213 -12.54 17.01 -34.30
CA THR A 213 -13.77 16.45 -33.78
C THR A 213 -14.30 17.49 -32.81
N LYS A 214 -15.29 18.24 -33.32
CA LYS A 214 -16.01 19.29 -32.62
C LYS A 214 -16.34 18.80 -31.19
N ASN A 215 -15.77 19.45 -30.18
CA ASN A 215 -16.19 19.44 -28.78
C ASN A 215 -16.71 18.08 -28.25
N ASN A 216 -15.81 17.17 -27.86
CA ASN A 216 -16.19 16.10 -26.94
C ASN A 216 -16.35 16.69 -25.53
N ALA A 217 -17.49 17.32 -25.26
CA ALA A 217 -17.90 17.69 -23.90
C ALA A 217 -18.15 16.46 -22.98
N TYR A 218 -17.75 15.26 -23.40
CA TYR A 218 -18.11 13.98 -22.80
C TYR A 218 -16.98 12.93 -22.85
N SER A 219 -15.70 13.32 -22.77
CA SER A 219 -14.64 12.33 -22.52
C SER A 219 -14.76 11.75 -21.10
N ILE A 220 -14.24 10.52 -20.85
CA ILE A 220 -14.19 9.95 -19.49
C ILE A 220 -13.47 10.89 -18.52
N HIS A 221 -12.45 11.60 -18.99
CA HIS A 221 -11.77 12.67 -18.23
C HIS A 221 -12.75 13.75 -17.77
N ALA A 222 -13.51 14.33 -18.70
CA ALA A 222 -14.50 15.36 -18.38
C ALA A 222 -15.61 14.82 -17.46
N ALA A 223 -16.06 13.58 -17.71
CA ALA A 223 -17.08 12.92 -16.91
C ALA A 223 -16.62 12.71 -15.46
N PHE A 224 -15.40 12.18 -15.27
CA PHE A 224 -14.84 11.97 -13.95
C PHE A 224 -14.55 13.29 -13.24
N HIS A 225 -13.94 14.26 -13.93
CA HIS A 225 -13.68 15.59 -13.38
C HIS A 225 -14.96 16.26 -12.84
N LYS A 226 -16.09 16.08 -13.52
CA LYS A 226 -17.39 16.63 -13.10
C LYS A 226 -17.92 15.99 -11.83
N VAL A 227 -17.70 14.69 -11.62
CA VAL A 227 -18.30 13.94 -10.51
C VAL A 227 -17.36 13.71 -9.33
N ARG A 228 -16.04 13.85 -9.51
CA ARG A 228 -15.03 13.52 -8.48
C ARG A 228 -15.21 14.30 -7.18
N ARG A 229 -15.78 15.51 -7.25
CA ARG A 229 -16.10 16.35 -6.07
C ARG A 229 -17.49 16.13 -5.47
N GLY A 230 -18.26 15.18 -5.99
CA GLY A 230 -19.62 14.85 -5.54
C GLY A 230 -19.69 14.04 -4.24
N PHE A 231 -18.56 13.52 -3.74
CA PHE A 231 -18.56 12.60 -2.59
C PHE A 231 -19.27 13.17 -1.35
N ASP A 232 -19.05 14.45 -1.00
CA ASP A 232 -19.63 15.04 0.21
C ASP A 232 -21.15 15.16 0.15
N SER A 233 -21.72 15.33 -1.04
CA SER A 233 -23.17 15.31 -1.22
C SER A 233 -23.73 13.92 -0.92
N HIS A 234 -23.11 12.88 -1.51
CA HIS A 234 -23.50 11.49 -1.28
C HIS A 234 -23.26 11.05 0.16
N ALA A 235 -22.17 11.49 0.79
CA ALA A 235 -21.87 11.23 2.19
C ALA A 235 -22.93 11.80 3.15
N LYS A 236 -23.60 12.90 2.79
CA LYS A 236 -24.74 13.43 3.54
C LYS A 236 -25.97 12.55 3.35
N GLU A 237 -26.28 12.16 2.11
CA GLU A 237 -27.43 11.31 1.80
C GLU A 237 -27.42 9.97 2.54
N VAL A 238 -26.24 9.37 2.70
CA VAL A 238 -26.06 8.06 3.34
C VAL A 238 -25.71 8.16 4.83
N ASN A 239 -25.80 9.35 5.44
CA ASN A 239 -25.51 9.59 6.86
C ASN A 239 -24.08 9.22 7.31
N LEU A 240 -23.09 9.44 6.43
CA LEU A 240 -21.66 9.27 6.70
C LEU A 240 -21.04 10.50 7.37
N THR A 241 -21.64 11.68 7.22
CA THR A 241 -21.08 12.95 7.74
C THR A 241 -20.82 12.92 9.25
N GLY A 242 -19.60 13.27 9.67
CA GLY A 242 -19.20 13.28 11.08
C GLY A 242 -18.71 11.92 11.58
N PHE A 243 -18.46 10.96 10.68
CA PHE A 243 -17.91 9.64 11.01
C PHE A 243 -16.64 9.76 11.86
N TRP A 244 -15.69 10.57 11.42
CA TRP A 244 -14.38 10.70 12.08
C TRP A 244 -14.44 11.37 13.44
N ASP A 245 -15.41 12.27 13.65
CA ASP A 245 -15.51 13.04 14.90
C ASP A 245 -16.39 12.33 15.93
N LYS A 246 -17.38 11.54 15.49
CA LYS A 246 -18.42 10.96 16.36
C LYS A 246 -18.39 9.44 16.44
N VAL A 247 -18.11 8.76 15.33
CA VAL A 247 -18.25 7.30 15.20
C VAL A 247 -16.90 6.62 15.41
N TYR A 248 -15.88 6.98 14.63
CA TYR A 248 -14.57 6.34 14.68
C TYR A 248 -13.92 6.36 16.08
N PRO A 249 -13.97 7.45 16.88
CA PRO A 249 -13.40 7.43 18.22
C PRO A 249 -14.03 6.37 19.14
N ARG A 250 -15.32 6.08 18.96
CA ARG A 250 -16.03 5.04 19.70
C ARG A 250 -15.69 3.66 19.16
N GLN A 251 -15.60 3.49 17.84
CA GLN A 251 -15.09 2.25 17.24
C GLN A 251 -13.66 1.94 17.71
N LEU A 252 -12.76 2.93 17.69
CA LEU A 252 -11.38 2.80 18.16
C LEU A 252 -11.34 2.40 19.64
N SER A 253 -12.20 2.97 20.48
CA SER A 253 -12.31 2.59 21.90
C SER A 253 -12.75 1.14 22.05
N THR A 254 -13.75 0.68 21.29
CA THR A 254 -14.24 -0.71 21.31
C THR A 254 -13.18 -1.68 20.80
N VAL A 255 -12.50 -1.36 19.69
CA VAL A 255 -11.40 -2.18 19.14
C VAL A 255 -10.25 -2.26 20.13
N THR A 256 -9.85 -1.14 20.73
CA THR A 256 -8.83 -1.09 21.78
C THR A 256 -9.19 -2.03 22.94
N ALA A 257 -10.45 -2.03 23.39
CA ALA A 257 -10.89 -2.94 24.44
C ALA A 257 -10.77 -4.42 24.03
N TYR A 258 -11.18 -4.79 22.81
CA TYR A 258 -11.00 -6.17 22.31
C TYR A 258 -9.53 -6.59 22.23
N ILE A 259 -8.65 -5.70 21.76
CA ILE A 259 -7.20 -5.96 21.70
C ILE A 259 -6.66 -6.18 23.11
N LEU A 260 -7.03 -5.34 24.07
CA LEU A 260 -6.56 -5.44 25.45
C LEU A 260 -7.04 -6.72 26.14
N GLU A 261 -8.31 -7.12 25.95
CA GLU A 261 -8.82 -8.39 26.46
C GLU A 261 -8.11 -9.60 25.83
N ALA A 262 -7.80 -9.54 24.52
CA ALA A 262 -7.03 -10.57 23.86
C ALA A 262 -5.59 -10.63 24.37
N PHE A 263 -4.93 -9.47 24.54
CA PHE A 263 -3.56 -9.39 25.05
C PHE A 263 -3.47 -9.91 26.47
N GLU A 264 -4.48 -9.66 27.30
CA GLU A 264 -4.58 -10.23 28.64
C GLU A 264 -4.63 -11.77 28.60
N LYS A 265 -5.46 -12.36 27.74
CA LYS A 265 -5.49 -13.82 27.49
C LYS A 265 -4.14 -14.37 27.00
N LEU A 266 -3.36 -13.55 26.30
CA LEU A 266 -2.04 -13.90 25.75
C LEU A 266 -0.86 -13.53 26.68
N GLY A 267 -1.14 -13.14 27.92
CA GLY A 267 -0.14 -12.92 28.96
C GLY A 267 0.38 -11.48 29.12
N CYS A 268 -0.27 -10.50 28.49
CA CYS A 268 0.05 -9.08 28.60
C CYS A 268 -1.15 -8.28 29.18
N SER A 269 -1.25 -8.23 30.51
CA SER A 269 -2.28 -7.43 31.20
C SER A 269 -1.77 -6.01 31.43
N SER A 270 -2.05 -5.10 30.49
CA SER A 270 -1.55 -3.71 30.50
C SER A 270 -1.98 -2.90 31.73
N LYS A 271 -3.08 -3.29 32.39
CA LYS A 271 -3.55 -2.67 33.65
C LYS A 271 -2.57 -2.84 34.81
N LYS A 272 -1.64 -3.79 34.73
CA LYS A 272 -0.63 -4.05 35.78
C LYS A 272 0.60 -3.14 35.70
N PHE A 273 0.69 -2.30 34.66
CA PHE A 273 1.88 -1.51 34.35
C PHE A 273 1.59 0.00 34.49
N GLY A 274 2.53 0.72 35.10
CA GLY A 274 2.54 2.19 35.18
C GLY A 274 3.12 2.84 33.93
N HIS A 275 2.88 4.14 33.73
CA HIS A 275 3.40 4.90 32.58
C HIS A 275 4.94 4.76 32.46
N GLY A 276 5.41 4.43 31.25
CA GLY A 276 6.82 4.20 30.93
C GLY A 276 7.33 2.79 31.23
N GLU A 277 6.54 1.94 31.89
CA GLU A 277 6.96 0.56 32.16
C GLU A 277 6.86 -0.32 30.90
N LYS A 278 7.87 -1.16 30.69
CA LYS A 278 7.98 -2.05 29.54
C LYS A 278 6.93 -3.17 29.57
N LEU A 279 6.21 -3.33 28.46
CA LEU A 279 5.19 -4.37 28.31
C LEU A 279 5.81 -5.69 27.82
N PRO A 280 5.32 -6.85 28.30
CA PRO A 280 5.83 -8.15 27.88
C PRO A 280 5.39 -8.49 26.46
N ARG A 281 6.15 -9.37 25.79
CA ARG A 281 5.74 -9.96 24.50
C ARG A 281 4.53 -10.88 24.69
N LEU A 282 3.66 -10.95 23.67
CA LEU A 282 2.55 -11.88 23.63
C LEU A 282 3.04 -13.33 23.53
N ARG A 283 2.30 -14.28 24.11
CA ARG A 283 2.64 -15.69 24.12
C ARG A 283 1.72 -16.51 23.22
N GLY A 284 2.28 -17.52 22.55
CA GLY A 284 1.50 -18.55 21.85
C GLY A 284 0.84 -18.11 20.54
N THR A 285 1.16 -16.92 20.03
CA THR A 285 0.67 -16.45 18.72
C THR A 285 1.35 -17.21 17.58
N LEU A 286 0.61 -17.59 16.53
CA LEU A 286 1.16 -18.26 15.36
C LEU A 286 2.04 -17.31 14.52
N PRO A 287 3.15 -17.80 13.91
CA PRO A 287 4.04 -16.97 13.09
C PRO A 287 3.33 -16.21 11.96
N ARG A 288 2.30 -16.80 11.35
CA ARG A 288 1.52 -16.16 10.27
C ARG A 288 0.88 -14.81 10.69
N TYR A 289 0.63 -14.61 11.98
CA TYR A 289 0.01 -13.38 12.51
C TYR A 289 1.02 -12.35 13.02
N GLN A 290 2.32 -12.48 12.73
CA GLN A 290 3.32 -11.53 13.21
C GLN A 290 3.06 -10.09 12.73
N ARG A 291 2.62 -9.91 11.48
CA ARG A 291 2.26 -8.59 10.92
C ARG A 291 1.01 -8.03 11.62
N GLU A 292 -0.02 -8.85 11.77
CA GLU A 292 -1.22 -8.51 12.52
C GLU A 292 -0.92 -8.07 13.95
N VAL A 293 -0.17 -8.87 14.71
CA VAL A 293 0.23 -8.53 16.08
C VAL A 293 0.97 -7.21 16.14
N SER A 294 1.86 -6.94 15.19
CA SER A 294 2.58 -5.65 15.10
C SER A 294 1.60 -4.49 14.90
N ARG A 295 0.61 -4.66 14.00
CA ARG A 295 -0.44 -3.67 13.77
C ARG A 295 -1.33 -3.46 14.99
N LEU A 296 -1.66 -4.51 15.74
CA LEU A 296 -2.44 -4.38 16.98
C LEU A 296 -1.71 -3.52 18.04
N TRP A 297 -0.38 -3.62 18.15
CA TRP A 297 0.40 -2.72 19.00
C TRP A 297 0.35 -1.26 18.53
N GLU A 298 0.43 -1.02 17.22
CA GLU A 298 0.28 0.32 16.64
C GLU A 298 -1.10 0.91 16.92
N ILE A 299 -2.17 0.10 16.86
CA ILE A 299 -3.53 0.55 17.22
C ILE A 299 -3.59 0.97 18.70
N LEU A 300 -2.93 0.22 19.60
CA LEU A 300 -2.83 0.63 21.01
C LEU A 300 -2.02 1.91 21.20
N GLU A 301 -1.02 2.15 20.34
CA GLU A 301 -0.23 3.38 20.32
C GLU A 301 -1.07 4.57 19.84
N GLU A 302 -1.84 4.38 18.75
CA GLU A 302 -2.82 5.36 18.26
C GLU A 302 -3.86 5.74 19.34
N ALA A 303 -4.25 4.78 20.18
CA ALA A 303 -5.14 5.01 21.32
C ALA A 303 -4.44 5.61 22.56
N GLY A 304 -3.12 5.80 22.54
CA GLY A 304 -2.30 6.31 23.65
C GLY A 304 -2.14 5.31 24.81
N VAL A 305 -2.53 4.06 24.62
CA VAL A 305 -2.41 3.01 25.63
C VAL A 305 -0.96 2.52 25.75
N VAL A 306 -0.22 2.58 24.66
CA VAL A 306 1.22 2.24 24.63
C VAL A 306 1.99 3.34 23.92
N GLU A 307 3.31 3.34 24.10
CA GLU A 307 4.24 4.13 23.31
C GLU A 307 5.35 3.21 22.80
N LYS A 308 5.75 3.39 21.53
CA LYS A 308 6.87 2.66 20.97
C LYS A 308 8.20 3.22 21.50
N GLN A 309 9.04 2.33 22.02
CA GLN A 309 10.40 2.63 22.46
C GLN A 309 11.36 1.62 21.84
N GLY A 310 12.01 2.03 20.74
CA GLY A 310 12.81 1.14 19.89
C GLY A 310 11.93 0.02 19.30
N ASP A 311 12.35 -1.24 19.49
CA ASP A 311 11.61 -2.43 19.05
C ASP A 311 10.64 -2.97 20.11
N THR A 312 10.37 -2.20 21.16
CA THR A 312 9.50 -2.61 22.25
C THR A 312 8.45 -1.56 22.55
N PHE A 313 7.41 -1.95 23.30
CA PHE A 313 6.34 -1.05 23.71
C PHE A 313 6.39 -0.86 25.22
N VAL A 314 6.23 0.38 25.65
CA VAL A 314 6.02 0.75 27.05
C VAL A 314 4.59 1.18 27.25
N ARG A 315 4.12 1.17 28.49
CA ARG A 315 2.81 1.68 28.84
C ARG A 315 2.76 3.18 28.59
N GLY A 316 1.79 3.62 27.79
CA GLY A 316 1.60 5.01 27.43
C GLY A 316 0.96 5.87 28.52
N PRO A 317 0.77 7.18 28.25
CA PRO A 317 0.43 8.18 29.25
C PRO A 317 -1.03 8.17 29.67
N VAL A 318 -1.91 7.44 28.96
CA VAL A 318 -3.33 7.33 29.33
C VAL A 318 -3.44 6.75 30.75
N PRO A 319 -3.87 7.54 31.76
CA PRO A 319 -3.68 7.18 33.17
C PRO A 319 -4.61 6.06 33.64
N ARG A 320 -5.74 5.84 32.96
CA ARG A 320 -6.63 4.70 33.15
C ARG A 320 -7.17 4.21 31.81
N ILE A 321 -6.94 2.92 31.54
CA ILE A 321 -7.73 2.21 30.53
C ILE A 321 -9.15 2.14 31.08
N GLN A 322 -10.16 2.46 30.27
CA GLN A 322 -11.55 2.39 30.71
C GLN A 322 -11.84 1.00 31.32
N ASP A 323 -12.48 0.95 32.49
CA ASP A 323 -12.86 -0.33 33.14
C ASP A 323 -14.09 -1.00 32.50
N ARG A 324 -14.51 -0.51 31.34
CA ARG A 324 -15.61 -1.06 30.55
C ARG A 324 -15.11 -2.24 29.73
N SER A 325 -15.90 -3.30 29.66
CA SER A 325 -15.62 -4.43 28.78
C SER A 325 -15.85 -4.06 27.31
N ALA A 326 -15.16 -4.76 26.41
CA ALA A 326 -15.36 -4.62 24.98
C ALA A 326 -16.81 -4.92 24.58
N LYS A 327 -17.48 -5.84 25.30
CA LYS A 327 -18.88 -6.20 25.06
C LYS A 327 -19.87 -5.09 25.42
N GLU A 328 -19.64 -4.39 26.53
CA GLU A 328 -20.46 -3.23 26.90
C GLU A 328 -20.33 -2.12 25.85
N LEU A 329 -19.09 -1.84 25.42
CA LEU A 329 -18.80 -0.84 24.40
C LEU A 329 -19.41 -1.23 23.04
N SER A 330 -19.28 -2.48 22.60
CA SER A 330 -19.82 -2.95 21.31
C SER A 330 -21.35 -2.88 21.28
N THR A 331 -22.02 -3.22 22.38
CA THR A 331 -23.48 -3.25 22.49
C THR A 331 -24.09 -1.84 22.38
N GLU A 332 -23.36 -0.79 22.78
CA GLU A 332 -23.79 0.60 22.64
C GLU A 332 -23.67 1.14 21.21
N LEU A 333 -22.78 0.58 20.38
CA LEU A 333 -22.48 1.13 19.06
C LEU A 333 -23.69 1.05 18.11
N VAL A 334 -24.42 -0.07 18.11
CA VAL A 334 -25.52 -0.31 17.16
C VAL A 334 -26.72 0.63 17.44
N PRO A 335 -27.22 0.80 18.67
CA PRO A 335 -28.30 1.74 18.94
C PRO A 335 -27.92 3.21 18.66
N ILE A 336 -26.67 3.59 18.89
CA ILE A 336 -26.21 4.98 18.72
C ILE A 336 -25.95 5.29 17.24
N PHE A 337 -25.42 4.33 16.48
CA PHE A 337 -25.14 4.49 15.04
C PHE A 337 -25.64 3.28 14.24
N PRO A 338 -26.98 3.15 14.09
CA PRO A 338 -27.59 2.00 13.44
C PRO A 338 -27.16 1.82 11.97
N GLN A 339 -26.77 2.91 11.29
CA GLN A 339 -26.30 2.86 9.90
C GLN A 339 -24.97 2.11 9.72
N TYR A 340 -24.18 1.95 10.79
CA TYR A 340 -22.95 1.13 10.79
C TYR A 340 -23.19 -0.24 11.42
N GLY A 341 -24.45 -0.70 11.51
CA GLY A 341 -24.81 -1.95 12.16
C GLY A 341 -24.08 -3.18 11.59
N SER A 342 -23.86 -3.25 10.27
CA SER A 342 -23.07 -4.31 9.64
C SER A 342 -21.63 -4.33 10.16
N THR A 343 -20.97 -3.18 10.10
CA THR A 343 -19.60 -2.96 10.59
C THR A 343 -19.46 -3.31 12.07
N HIS A 344 -20.35 -2.79 12.92
CA HIS A 344 -20.31 -3.06 14.36
C HIS A 344 -20.56 -4.54 14.71
N ASN A 345 -21.44 -5.21 13.97
CA ASN A 345 -21.70 -6.63 14.17
C ASN A 345 -20.57 -7.54 13.66
N LEU A 346 -19.81 -7.12 12.63
CA LEU A 346 -18.57 -7.81 12.24
C LEU A 346 -17.52 -7.71 13.35
N LEU A 347 -17.38 -6.53 13.97
CA LEU A 347 -16.48 -6.34 15.11
C LEU A 347 -16.86 -7.23 16.30
N ASP A 348 -18.15 -7.29 16.63
CA ASP A 348 -18.65 -8.14 17.73
C ASP A 348 -18.56 -9.65 17.42
N LEU A 349 -18.46 -10.03 16.14
CA LEU A 349 -18.28 -11.42 15.72
C LEU A 349 -16.85 -11.93 15.92
N LEU A 350 -15.85 -11.14 15.54
CA LEU A 350 -14.43 -11.53 15.58
C LEU A 350 -13.68 -11.02 16.81
N GLY A 351 -13.99 -9.83 17.31
CA GLY A 351 -13.30 -9.22 18.46
C GLY A 351 -13.17 -10.15 19.68
N PRO A 352 -14.24 -10.81 20.16
CA PRO A 352 -14.15 -11.75 21.28
C PRO A 352 -13.25 -12.97 21.03
N GLN A 353 -13.06 -13.33 19.76
CA GLN A 353 -12.28 -14.49 19.31
C GLN A 353 -10.84 -14.15 18.94
N LEU A 354 -10.41 -12.89 19.04
CA LEU A 354 -9.10 -12.43 18.58
C LEU A 354 -7.94 -13.28 19.12
N ALA A 355 -7.89 -13.53 20.44
CA ALA A 355 -6.84 -14.36 21.03
C ALA A 355 -6.86 -15.82 20.53
N ASP A 356 -8.05 -16.38 20.32
CA ASP A 356 -8.21 -17.76 19.85
C ASP A 356 -7.81 -17.87 18.37
N CYS A 357 -8.13 -16.87 17.55
CA CYS A 357 -7.66 -16.76 16.18
C CYS A 357 -6.13 -16.64 16.12
N LEU A 358 -5.54 -15.72 16.89
CA LEU A 358 -4.09 -15.50 16.91
C LEU A 358 -3.30 -16.75 17.35
N THR A 359 -3.91 -17.65 18.13
CA THR A 359 -3.31 -18.90 18.62
C THR A 359 -3.68 -20.12 17.78
N GLY A 360 -4.55 -19.97 16.77
CA GLY A 360 -5.03 -21.06 15.91
C GLY A 360 -6.12 -21.95 16.51
N LYS A 361 -6.69 -21.58 17.66
CA LYS A 361 -7.83 -22.30 18.27
C LYS A 361 -9.14 -22.05 17.53
N SER A 362 -9.26 -20.91 16.86
CA SER A 362 -10.38 -20.55 15.99
C SER A 362 -9.85 -20.12 14.63
N ASP A 363 -10.62 -20.39 13.58
CA ASP A 363 -10.29 -19.94 12.22
C ASP A 363 -11.21 -18.79 11.77
N ALA A 364 -10.61 -17.63 11.53
CA ALA A 364 -11.36 -16.42 11.17
C ALA A 364 -12.04 -16.54 9.80
N THR A 365 -11.40 -17.23 8.85
CA THR A 365 -11.96 -17.49 7.51
C THR A 365 -13.25 -18.29 7.63
N SER A 366 -13.26 -19.39 8.38
CA SER A 366 -14.49 -20.17 8.59
C SER A 366 -15.58 -19.38 9.33
N ILE A 367 -15.22 -18.56 10.32
CA ILE A 367 -16.20 -17.71 11.02
C ILE A 367 -16.88 -16.73 10.06
N LEU A 368 -16.12 -16.12 9.15
CA LEU A 368 -16.62 -15.11 8.21
C LEU A 368 -17.31 -15.71 6.98
N HIS A 369 -16.71 -16.72 6.35
CA HIS A 369 -17.11 -17.22 5.03
C HIS A 369 -17.96 -18.49 5.07
N ASP A 370 -17.77 -19.36 6.06
CA ASP A 370 -18.50 -20.64 6.09
C ASP A 370 -19.82 -20.48 6.88
N SER A 371 -19.82 -19.66 7.93
CA SER A 371 -21.02 -19.43 8.74
C SER A 371 -22.06 -18.56 8.04
N ASP A 372 -23.34 -18.91 8.18
CA ASP A 372 -24.46 -18.11 7.65
C ASP A 372 -24.48 -16.69 8.22
N LYS A 373 -24.13 -16.53 9.50
CA LYS A 373 -24.07 -15.23 10.17
C LYS A 373 -22.96 -14.37 9.58
N GLY A 374 -21.76 -14.92 9.41
CA GLY A 374 -20.61 -14.25 8.81
C GLY A 374 -20.90 -13.79 7.39
N ARG A 375 -21.40 -14.69 6.53
CA ARG A 375 -21.75 -14.37 5.13
C ARG A 375 -22.79 -13.25 5.02
N LYS A 376 -23.85 -13.29 5.83
CA LYS A 376 -24.89 -12.25 5.84
C LYS A 376 -24.32 -10.89 6.28
N LEU A 377 -23.42 -10.88 7.25
CA LEU A 377 -22.77 -9.65 7.71
C LEU A 377 -21.82 -9.08 6.65
N LEU A 378 -21.01 -9.92 6.00
CA LEU A 378 -20.14 -9.51 4.89
C LEU A 378 -20.94 -8.93 3.73
N GLU A 379 -21.99 -9.63 3.27
CA GLU A 379 -22.86 -9.14 2.20
C GLU A 379 -23.49 -7.79 2.57
N ASN A 380 -23.98 -7.66 3.80
CA ASN A 380 -24.57 -6.42 4.27
C ASN A 380 -23.55 -5.27 4.37
N PHE A 381 -22.33 -5.55 4.83
CA PHE A 381 -21.23 -4.57 4.86
C PHE A 381 -20.91 -4.06 3.45
N TYR A 382 -20.59 -4.95 2.51
CA TYR A 382 -20.25 -4.55 1.15
C TYR A 382 -21.41 -3.90 0.41
N THR A 383 -22.66 -4.16 0.80
CA THR A 383 -23.84 -3.55 0.16
C THR A 383 -24.18 -2.18 0.76
N ASN A 384 -24.16 -2.06 2.09
CA ASN A 384 -24.84 -1.00 2.83
C ASN A 384 -23.94 -0.16 3.75
N ASP A 385 -22.64 -0.46 3.86
CA ASP A 385 -21.72 0.44 4.58
C ASP A 385 -21.81 1.87 3.99
N PRO A 386 -22.03 2.92 4.81
CA PRO A 386 -22.19 4.28 4.33
C PRO A 386 -21.02 4.80 3.48
N GLY A 387 -19.78 4.42 3.80
CA GLY A 387 -18.60 4.82 3.05
C GLY A 387 -18.60 4.21 1.65
N LEU A 388 -18.78 2.89 1.56
CA LEU A 388 -18.85 2.18 0.28
C LEU A 388 -20.06 2.63 -0.54
N LEU A 389 -21.19 2.94 0.10
CA LEU A 389 -22.39 3.42 -0.58
C LEU A 389 -22.20 4.81 -1.18
N ALA A 390 -21.58 5.75 -0.45
CA ALA A 390 -21.23 7.07 -0.99
C ALA A 390 -20.31 6.96 -2.22
N ALA A 391 -19.28 6.11 -2.14
CA ALA A 391 -18.38 5.86 -3.27
C ALA A 391 -19.11 5.27 -4.49
N LYS A 392 -20.06 4.34 -4.28
CA LYS A 392 -20.91 3.81 -5.34
C LYS A 392 -21.84 4.86 -5.95
N HIS A 393 -22.32 5.83 -5.19
CA HIS A 393 -23.09 6.94 -5.76
C HIS A 393 -22.22 7.85 -6.65
N VAL A 394 -20.94 8.07 -6.32
CA VAL A 394 -20.01 8.74 -7.24
C VAL A 394 -19.82 7.93 -8.52
N LEU A 395 -19.65 6.60 -8.41
CA LEU A 395 -19.56 5.70 -9.57
C LEU A 395 -20.84 5.72 -10.42
N ARG A 396 -22.02 5.75 -9.79
CA ARG A 396 -23.32 5.91 -10.46
C ARG A 396 -23.40 7.21 -11.27
N ASP A 397 -22.91 8.31 -10.71
CA ASP A 397 -22.89 9.60 -11.39
C ASP A 397 -21.89 9.61 -12.56
N LEU A 398 -20.74 8.94 -12.40
CA LEU A 398 -19.77 8.70 -13.48
C LEU A 398 -20.41 7.92 -14.63
N PHE A 399 -21.11 6.83 -14.32
CA PHE A 399 -21.85 6.02 -15.29
C PHE A 399 -22.85 6.87 -16.05
N SER A 400 -23.67 7.65 -15.34
CA SER A 400 -24.64 8.57 -15.94
C SER A 400 -24.01 9.51 -16.95
N THR A 401 -22.89 10.12 -16.57
CA THR A 401 -22.22 11.13 -17.39
C THR A 401 -21.49 10.49 -18.59
N THR A 402 -20.90 9.31 -18.39
CA THR A 402 -20.17 8.59 -19.45
C THR A 402 -21.12 7.99 -20.47
N MET A 403 -22.28 7.46 -20.05
CA MET A 403 -23.26 6.89 -20.99
C MET A 403 -23.83 7.93 -21.96
N GLN A 404 -23.96 9.19 -21.52
CA GLN A 404 -24.38 10.30 -22.39
C GLN A 404 -23.36 10.60 -23.50
N ALA A 405 -22.12 10.12 -23.37
CA ALA A 405 -21.05 10.30 -24.33
C ALA A 405 -21.05 9.30 -25.49
N ILE A 406 -21.70 8.14 -25.31
CA ILE A 406 -21.50 6.97 -26.16
C ILE A 406 -22.22 7.15 -27.48
N ALA A 407 -21.56 6.74 -28.57
CA ALA A 407 -22.12 6.80 -29.90
C ALA A 407 -23.43 5.97 -29.97
N PRO A 408 -24.50 6.50 -30.61
CA PRO A 408 -25.75 5.77 -30.77
C PRO A 408 -25.53 4.38 -31.40
N GLY A 409 -25.95 3.32 -30.70
CA GLY A 409 -25.92 1.94 -31.20
C GLY A 409 -24.73 1.08 -30.73
N GLU A 410 -23.70 1.67 -30.12
CA GLU A 410 -22.64 0.88 -29.46
C GLU A 410 -23.11 0.44 -28.05
N PRO A 411 -23.04 -0.86 -27.70
CA PRO A 411 -23.36 -1.30 -26.35
C PRO A 411 -22.34 -0.80 -25.33
N PHE A 412 -22.82 -0.20 -24.22
CA PHE A 412 -21.96 0.17 -23.11
C PHE A 412 -21.50 -1.06 -22.33
N ARG A 413 -20.21 -1.39 -22.45
CA ARG A 413 -19.60 -2.59 -21.85
C ARG A 413 -18.91 -2.27 -20.52
N VAL A 414 -19.31 -2.98 -19.48
CA VAL A 414 -18.78 -2.89 -18.12
C VAL A 414 -18.34 -4.26 -17.64
N LEU A 415 -17.18 -4.35 -16.98
CA LEU A 415 -16.72 -5.55 -16.28
C LEU A 415 -16.59 -5.22 -14.79
N GLU A 416 -17.15 -6.04 -13.91
CA GLU A 416 -16.89 -5.99 -12.47
C GLU A 416 -16.01 -7.19 -12.09
N ILE A 417 -14.81 -6.92 -11.55
CA ILE A 417 -13.83 -7.92 -11.10
C ILE A 417 -13.92 -8.06 -9.59
N GLY A 418 -13.97 -9.32 -9.12
CA GLY A 418 -14.13 -9.62 -7.70
C GLY A 418 -15.50 -9.16 -7.19
N ALA A 419 -16.54 -9.37 -7.98
CA ALA A 419 -17.88 -8.86 -7.72
C ALA A 419 -18.51 -9.44 -6.44
N GLY A 420 -18.00 -10.58 -5.94
CA GLY A 420 -18.46 -11.21 -4.72
C GLY A 420 -19.97 -11.43 -4.70
N PHE A 421 -20.68 -10.73 -3.80
CA PHE A 421 -22.14 -10.81 -3.67
C PHE A 421 -22.92 -9.97 -4.69
N GLY A 422 -22.24 -9.38 -5.68
CA GLY A 422 -22.82 -8.47 -6.67
C GLY A 422 -23.30 -7.16 -6.04
N SER A 423 -22.71 -6.74 -4.93
CA SER A 423 -23.14 -5.55 -4.18
C SER A 423 -23.06 -4.27 -5.02
N THR A 424 -22.02 -4.09 -5.84
CA THR A 424 -21.91 -2.94 -6.75
C THR A 424 -22.92 -3.04 -7.88
N ALA A 425 -23.05 -4.21 -8.51
CA ALA A 425 -24.02 -4.47 -9.57
C ALA A 425 -25.47 -4.14 -9.14
N LYS A 426 -25.87 -4.48 -7.90
CA LYS A 426 -27.20 -4.14 -7.33
C LYS A 426 -27.50 -2.64 -7.37
N HIS A 427 -26.48 -1.78 -7.26
CA HIS A 427 -26.62 -0.32 -7.28
C HIS A 427 -26.56 0.27 -8.69
N LEU A 428 -25.80 -0.34 -9.61
CA LEU A 428 -25.58 0.20 -10.96
C LEU A 428 -26.61 -0.29 -12.00
N LEU A 429 -27.02 -1.56 -11.93
CA LEU A 429 -27.94 -2.17 -12.90
C LEU A 429 -29.30 -1.44 -13.03
N PRO A 430 -29.96 -0.99 -11.94
CA PRO A 430 -31.22 -0.23 -12.08
C PRO A 430 -31.07 1.02 -12.94
N GLN A 431 -29.94 1.72 -12.84
CA GLN A 431 -29.65 2.91 -13.63
C GLN A 431 -29.36 2.56 -15.10
N LEU A 432 -28.59 1.50 -15.34
CA LEU A 432 -28.33 1.01 -16.70
C LEU A 432 -29.65 0.70 -17.44
N ARG A 433 -30.58 0.02 -16.76
CA ARG A 433 -31.92 -0.26 -17.31
C ARG A 433 -32.75 1.00 -17.56
N ALA A 434 -32.72 1.96 -16.63
CA ALA A 434 -33.52 3.18 -16.73
C ALA A 434 -33.10 4.09 -17.89
N ASN A 435 -31.84 4.05 -18.31
CA ASN A 435 -31.34 4.87 -19.43
C ASN A 435 -31.79 4.36 -20.81
N GLY A 436 -32.20 3.09 -20.93
CA GLY A 436 -32.70 2.50 -22.19
C GLY A 436 -31.65 2.34 -23.30
N LEU A 437 -30.36 2.59 -23.02
CA LEU A 437 -29.27 2.32 -23.95
C LEU A 437 -28.84 0.85 -23.88
N PRO A 438 -28.42 0.22 -25.00
CA PRO A 438 -27.85 -1.12 -24.97
C PRO A 438 -26.61 -1.17 -24.07
N PHE A 439 -26.54 -2.17 -23.18
CA PHE A 439 -25.38 -2.38 -22.32
C PHE A 439 -25.04 -3.87 -22.21
N THR A 440 -23.79 -4.15 -21.82
CA THR A 440 -23.35 -5.47 -21.37
C THR A 440 -22.64 -5.29 -20.04
N TYR A 441 -23.14 -5.93 -18.97
CA TYR A 441 -22.52 -5.93 -17.65
C TYR A 441 -21.96 -7.33 -17.36
N THR A 442 -20.66 -7.50 -17.49
CA THR A 442 -19.98 -8.75 -17.15
C THR A 442 -19.66 -8.75 -15.65
N LEU A 443 -20.32 -9.61 -14.87
CA LEU A 443 -20.04 -9.85 -13.47
C LEU A 443 -19.02 -11.00 -13.37
N SER A 444 -17.88 -10.75 -12.72
CA SER A 444 -16.83 -11.75 -12.60
C SER A 444 -16.27 -11.91 -11.19
N ASP A 445 -15.92 -13.14 -10.86
CA ASP A 445 -15.34 -13.54 -9.57
C ASP A 445 -14.57 -14.86 -9.75
N PRO A 446 -13.46 -15.10 -9.03
CA PRO A 446 -12.80 -16.41 -9.05
C PRO A 446 -13.62 -17.52 -8.37
N SER A 447 -14.62 -17.19 -7.55
CA SER A 447 -15.47 -18.18 -6.88
C SER A 447 -16.69 -18.56 -7.73
N ALA A 448 -16.65 -19.77 -8.29
CA ALA A 448 -17.80 -20.35 -9.00
C ALA A 448 -19.09 -20.35 -8.16
N THR A 449 -18.99 -20.63 -6.85
CA THR A 449 -20.14 -20.63 -5.93
C THR A 449 -20.79 -19.26 -5.80
N LEU A 450 -19.99 -18.18 -5.77
CA LEU A 450 -20.52 -16.80 -5.72
C LEU A 450 -21.17 -16.42 -7.05
N LEU A 451 -20.59 -16.83 -8.18
CA LEU A 451 -21.19 -16.61 -9.50
C LEU A 451 -22.53 -17.32 -9.67
N GLU A 452 -22.69 -18.57 -9.23
CA GLU A 452 -23.98 -19.28 -9.26
C GLU A 452 -25.06 -18.57 -8.43
N ARG A 453 -24.67 -18.01 -7.28
CA ARG A 453 -25.57 -17.20 -6.46
C ARG A 453 -25.92 -15.88 -7.15
N ALA A 454 -24.96 -15.23 -7.81
CA ALA A 454 -25.18 -14.02 -8.57
C ALA A 454 -26.12 -14.27 -9.76
N LYS A 455 -25.97 -15.38 -10.49
CA LYS A 455 -26.89 -15.81 -11.55
C LYS A 455 -28.33 -15.87 -11.07
N THR A 456 -28.56 -16.50 -9.92
CA THR A 456 -29.89 -16.54 -9.30
C THR A 456 -30.42 -15.14 -8.96
N THR A 457 -29.54 -14.26 -8.46
CA THR A 457 -29.90 -12.91 -8.02
C THR A 457 -30.27 -11.97 -9.18
N PHE A 458 -29.61 -12.13 -10.33
CA PHE A 458 -29.75 -11.23 -11.48
C PHE A 458 -30.35 -11.91 -12.72
N GLN A 459 -31.00 -13.07 -12.57
CA GLN A 459 -31.58 -13.84 -13.68
C GLN A 459 -32.55 -13.05 -14.57
N ASP A 460 -33.24 -12.06 -14.01
CA ASP A 460 -34.25 -11.24 -14.69
C ASP A 460 -33.67 -9.97 -15.35
N ILE A 461 -32.34 -9.85 -15.38
CA ILE A 461 -31.64 -8.69 -15.95
C ILE A 461 -31.12 -9.05 -17.34
N GLU A 462 -31.72 -8.47 -18.38
CA GLU A 462 -31.18 -8.54 -19.74
C GLU A 462 -29.86 -7.75 -19.84
N GLY A 463 -28.89 -8.28 -20.58
CA GLY A 463 -27.58 -7.64 -20.77
C GLY A 463 -26.54 -7.94 -19.67
N ILE A 464 -26.83 -8.81 -18.71
CA ILE A 464 -25.82 -9.29 -17.74
C ILE A 464 -25.15 -10.58 -18.22
N GLU A 465 -23.84 -10.69 -18.00
CA GLU A 465 -23.04 -11.88 -18.27
C GLU A 465 -22.27 -12.30 -17.02
N PHE A 466 -21.95 -13.59 -16.89
CA PHE A 466 -21.19 -14.12 -15.76
C PHE A 466 -19.93 -14.81 -16.26
N ARG A 467 -18.78 -14.45 -15.70
CA ARG A 467 -17.47 -15.00 -16.10
C ARG A 467 -16.62 -15.32 -14.88
N GLU A 468 -16.01 -16.50 -14.87
CA GLU A 468 -14.94 -16.79 -13.91
C GLU A 468 -13.68 -16.07 -14.38
N VAL A 469 -13.22 -15.09 -13.60
CA VAL A 469 -12.00 -14.34 -13.88
C VAL A 469 -11.20 -14.26 -12.60
N ASN A 470 -10.00 -14.85 -12.63
CA ASN A 470 -8.97 -14.61 -11.62
C ASN A 470 -8.01 -13.56 -12.16
N VAL A 471 -8.08 -12.33 -11.61
CA VAL A 471 -7.28 -11.20 -12.08
C VAL A 471 -5.77 -11.35 -11.79
N GLU A 472 -5.39 -12.27 -10.90
CA GLU A 472 -3.98 -12.60 -10.67
C GLU A 472 -3.36 -13.42 -11.80
N LYS A 473 -4.18 -13.92 -12.74
CA LYS A 473 -3.76 -14.63 -13.94
C LYS A 473 -4.02 -13.79 -15.19
N ASP A 474 -3.37 -14.16 -16.29
CA ASP A 474 -3.61 -13.54 -17.59
C ASP A 474 -5.11 -13.54 -17.95
N PRO A 475 -5.68 -12.39 -18.34
CA PRO A 475 -7.07 -12.32 -18.72
C PRO A 475 -7.34 -13.14 -19.99
N PRO A 476 -8.51 -13.80 -20.09
CA PRO A 476 -8.89 -14.53 -21.30
C PRO A 476 -8.82 -13.64 -22.54
N VAL A 477 -8.29 -14.19 -23.64
CA VAL A 477 -8.02 -13.46 -24.89
C VAL A 477 -9.29 -12.81 -25.46
N ASP A 478 -10.45 -13.42 -25.25
CA ASP A 478 -11.69 -12.81 -25.69
C ASP A 478 -11.98 -11.54 -24.88
N LEU A 479 -11.65 -11.43 -23.60
CA LEU A 479 -12.00 -10.25 -22.79
C LEU A 479 -11.12 -9.00 -23.04
N LEU A 480 -10.03 -9.12 -23.81
CA LEU A 480 -9.04 -8.07 -23.98
C LEU A 480 -9.56 -6.83 -24.72
N GLY A 481 -9.25 -5.64 -24.19
CA GLY A 481 -9.54 -4.34 -24.81
C GLY A 481 -11.02 -4.05 -25.04
N ARG A 482 -11.93 -4.74 -24.34
CA ARG A 482 -13.39 -4.70 -24.62
C ARG A 482 -14.16 -3.68 -23.82
N TYR A 483 -13.69 -3.31 -22.64
CA TYR A 483 -14.53 -2.64 -21.64
C TYR A 483 -14.32 -1.14 -21.60
N HIS A 484 -15.43 -0.39 -21.57
CA HIS A 484 -15.41 1.06 -21.34
C HIS A 484 -15.08 1.34 -19.88
N ILE A 485 -15.63 0.54 -18.96
CA ILE A 485 -15.32 0.63 -17.53
C ILE A 485 -15.05 -0.77 -16.98
N VAL A 486 -13.89 -0.96 -16.36
CA VAL A 486 -13.59 -2.11 -15.50
C VAL A 486 -13.67 -1.65 -14.04
N ILE A 487 -14.47 -2.31 -13.21
CA ILE A 487 -14.68 -1.97 -11.80
C ILE A 487 -13.96 -2.99 -10.93
N SER A 488 -13.26 -2.51 -9.90
CA SER A 488 -12.85 -3.32 -8.75
C SER A 488 -13.27 -2.62 -7.46
N SER A 489 -14.08 -3.27 -6.63
CA SER A 489 -14.69 -2.65 -5.45
C SER A 489 -14.30 -3.41 -4.19
N SER A 490 -13.40 -2.84 -3.39
CA SER A 490 -12.82 -3.44 -2.18
C SER A 490 -12.29 -4.86 -2.40
N TYR A 491 -11.54 -5.05 -3.49
CA TYR A 491 -11.01 -6.36 -3.89
C TYR A 491 -9.52 -6.30 -4.22
N ALA A 492 -9.09 -5.31 -5.00
CA ALA A 492 -7.71 -5.21 -5.50
C ALA A 492 -6.67 -5.15 -4.36
N HIS A 493 -6.98 -4.55 -3.21
CA HIS A 493 -6.07 -4.49 -2.06
C HIS A 493 -5.68 -5.86 -1.50
N GLY A 494 -6.57 -6.86 -1.57
CA GLY A 494 -6.37 -8.18 -0.97
C GLY A 494 -5.63 -9.18 -1.87
N THR A 495 -5.11 -8.72 -3.01
CA THR A 495 -4.36 -9.54 -3.97
C THR A 495 -2.87 -9.54 -3.64
N CYS A 496 -2.17 -10.58 -4.09
CA CYS A 496 -0.77 -10.81 -3.70
C CYS A 496 0.21 -9.84 -4.37
N ASN A 497 -0.09 -9.38 -5.60
CA ASN A 497 0.73 -8.44 -6.35
C ASN A 497 -0.16 -7.43 -7.09
N LEU A 498 -0.21 -6.20 -6.57
CA LEU A 498 -1.03 -5.13 -7.11
C LEU A 498 -0.59 -4.71 -8.50
N GLN A 499 0.72 -4.65 -8.76
CA GLN A 499 1.24 -4.22 -10.05
C GLN A 499 0.80 -5.17 -11.17
N ASN A 500 0.89 -6.48 -10.90
CA ASN A 500 0.45 -7.52 -11.83
C ASN A 500 -1.05 -7.42 -12.13
N ILE A 501 -1.89 -7.32 -11.09
CA ILE A 501 -3.34 -7.26 -11.31
C ILE A 501 -3.76 -5.97 -12.05
N LEU A 502 -3.10 -4.84 -11.81
CA LEU A 502 -3.40 -3.60 -12.52
C LEU A 502 -2.97 -3.68 -14.00
N ALA A 503 -1.86 -4.37 -14.31
CA ALA A 503 -1.47 -4.64 -15.69
C ALA A 503 -2.49 -5.55 -16.41
N ASN A 504 -2.96 -6.60 -15.73
CA ASN A 504 -4.04 -7.46 -16.26
C ASN A 504 -5.34 -6.68 -16.47
N ILE A 505 -5.70 -5.80 -15.54
CA ILE A 505 -6.85 -4.91 -15.70
C ILE A 505 -6.65 -3.97 -16.89
N ARG A 506 -5.45 -3.41 -17.08
CA ARG A 506 -5.15 -2.54 -18.22
C ARG A 506 -5.39 -3.24 -19.56
N ASN A 507 -5.13 -4.55 -19.64
CA ASN A 507 -5.37 -5.37 -20.84
C ASN A 507 -6.86 -5.59 -21.13
N LEU A 508 -7.74 -5.48 -20.13
CA LEU A 508 -9.20 -5.60 -20.28
C LEU A 508 -9.85 -4.27 -20.72
N VAL A 509 -9.24 -3.15 -20.33
CA VAL A 509 -9.73 -1.79 -20.62
C VAL A 509 -9.49 -1.41 -22.09
N ARG A 510 -10.49 -0.77 -22.71
CA ARG A 510 -10.36 -0.21 -24.07
C ARG A 510 -9.20 0.79 -24.15
N PRO A 511 -8.36 0.74 -25.19
CA PRO A 511 -7.10 1.48 -25.22
C PRO A 511 -7.25 3.01 -25.34
N ASN A 512 -8.36 3.52 -25.89
CA ASN A 512 -8.50 4.94 -26.26
C ASN A 512 -9.52 5.72 -25.42
N ASP A 513 -10.52 5.04 -24.90
CA ASP A 513 -11.70 5.67 -24.28
C ASP A 513 -12.21 4.86 -23.08
N GLY A 514 -11.41 3.92 -22.58
CA GLY A 514 -11.75 3.10 -21.42
C GLY A 514 -11.06 3.57 -20.14
N CYS A 515 -11.61 3.17 -19.00
CA CYS A 515 -10.98 3.32 -17.70
C CYS A 515 -11.18 2.11 -16.78
N VAL A 516 -10.32 2.02 -15.77
CA VAL A 516 -10.57 1.27 -14.54
C VAL A 516 -11.11 2.21 -13.48
N VAL A 517 -12.06 1.73 -12.66
CA VAL A 517 -12.50 2.38 -11.44
C VAL A 517 -12.28 1.45 -10.25
N LEU A 518 -11.44 1.90 -9.32
CA LEU A 518 -11.20 1.24 -8.04
C LEU A 518 -12.01 1.95 -6.95
N ILE A 519 -12.90 1.24 -6.26
CA ILE A 519 -13.50 1.72 -5.02
C ILE A 519 -12.71 1.08 -3.88
N GLU A 520 -11.86 1.85 -3.21
CA GLU A 520 -10.89 1.31 -2.28
C GLU A 520 -10.82 2.13 -0.99
N PRO A 521 -10.79 1.49 0.19
CA PRO A 521 -10.41 2.17 1.42
C PRO A 521 -8.93 2.59 1.33
N THR A 522 -8.67 3.86 1.62
CA THR A 522 -7.34 4.48 1.54
C THR A 522 -6.80 4.96 2.88
N GLN A 523 -7.50 4.62 3.97
CA GLN A 523 -7.09 4.94 5.34
C GLN A 523 -7.13 3.67 6.19
N LYS A 524 -6.10 3.52 7.04
CA LYS A 524 -6.01 2.42 8.00
C LYS A 524 -6.94 2.72 9.18
N LEU A 525 -8.06 2.02 9.26
CA LEU A 525 -8.94 2.09 10.43
C LEU A 525 -8.67 0.86 11.31
N ALA A 526 -8.52 1.07 12.61
CA ALA A 526 -8.24 -0.01 13.56
C ALA A 526 -9.23 -1.18 13.47
N TRP A 527 -10.49 -0.88 13.11
CA TRP A 527 -11.54 -1.88 12.99
C TRP A 527 -11.43 -2.74 11.71
N TYR A 528 -10.81 -2.22 10.63
CA TYR A 528 -10.48 -3.05 9.46
C TYR A 528 -9.48 -4.12 9.87
N ASP A 529 -8.41 -3.74 10.57
CA ASP A 529 -7.35 -4.68 10.94
C ASP A 529 -7.86 -5.74 11.92
N LEU A 530 -8.74 -5.37 12.87
CA LEU A 530 -9.36 -6.35 13.78
C LEU A 530 -10.17 -7.44 13.05
N VAL A 531 -10.75 -7.12 11.88
CA VAL A 531 -11.64 -8.02 11.14
C VAL A 531 -10.88 -8.75 10.02
N TRP A 532 -10.30 -8.00 9.07
CA TRP A 532 -9.62 -8.57 7.91
C TRP A 532 -8.15 -8.89 8.18
N GLY A 533 -7.52 -8.29 9.18
CA GLY A 533 -6.14 -8.61 9.56
C GLY A 533 -5.95 -10.04 10.09
N LEU A 534 -7.04 -10.75 10.38
CA LEU A 534 -7.02 -12.18 10.67
C LEU A 534 -7.06 -13.07 9.41
N LEU A 535 -7.22 -12.49 8.22
CA LEU A 535 -7.26 -13.18 6.94
C LEU A 535 -5.92 -13.08 6.20
N ASP A 536 -5.58 -14.15 5.50
CA ASP A 536 -4.32 -14.27 4.77
C ASP A 536 -4.14 -13.17 3.71
N GLY A 537 -5.19 -12.85 2.94
CA GLY A 537 -5.15 -11.83 1.89
C GLY A 537 -4.85 -10.41 2.37
N TRP A 538 -4.94 -10.14 3.68
CA TRP A 538 -4.59 -8.83 4.24
C TRP A 538 -3.07 -8.64 4.39
N TRP A 539 -2.31 -9.74 4.48
CA TRP A 539 -0.88 -9.72 4.81
C TRP A 539 0.01 -10.45 3.80
N GLN A 540 -0.53 -11.33 2.96
CA GLN A 540 0.21 -12.05 1.92
C GLN A 540 0.45 -11.15 0.69
N LEU A 541 1.31 -10.15 0.88
CA LEU A 541 1.69 -9.15 -0.13
C LEU A 541 3.13 -9.40 -0.56
N TYR A 542 3.35 -9.68 -1.85
CA TYR A 542 4.65 -10.05 -2.43
C TYR A 542 5.25 -8.95 -3.33
N ASP A 543 4.67 -7.75 -3.31
CA ASP A 543 5.04 -6.59 -4.13
C ASP A 543 5.67 -5.44 -3.31
N GLY A 544 6.19 -5.76 -2.12
CA GLY A 544 6.84 -4.79 -1.22
C GLY A 544 5.87 -3.97 -0.37
N ARG A 545 4.55 -4.11 -0.53
CA ARG A 545 3.58 -3.46 0.36
C ARG A 545 3.72 -3.98 1.80
N THR A 546 3.70 -3.04 2.75
CA THR A 546 3.71 -3.33 4.19
C THR A 546 2.31 -3.48 4.78
N HIS A 547 1.28 -3.12 4.02
CA HIS A 547 -0.13 -3.17 4.40
C HIS A 547 -1.03 -3.29 3.16
N ALA A 548 -2.16 -4.00 3.25
CA ALA A 548 -3.06 -4.20 2.09
C ALA A 548 -3.60 -2.87 1.56
N LEU A 549 -4.01 -1.99 2.48
CA LEU A 549 -4.47 -0.64 2.16
C LEU A 549 -3.31 0.31 1.84
N GLN A 550 -3.50 1.12 0.81
CA GLN A 550 -2.52 2.09 0.31
C GLN A 550 -3.14 3.48 0.17
N SER A 551 -2.28 4.48 0.19
CA SER A 551 -2.66 5.86 -0.13
C SER A 551 -3.12 6.00 -1.59
N PRO A 552 -3.89 7.05 -1.94
CA PRO A 552 -4.24 7.34 -3.33
C PRO A 552 -3.02 7.52 -4.24
N TRP A 553 -1.93 8.11 -3.73
CA TRP A 553 -0.70 8.35 -4.51
C TRP A 553 0.04 7.05 -4.85
N ALA A 554 0.10 6.11 -3.90
CA ALA A 554 0.66 4.79 -4.16
C ALA A 554 -0.17 4.06 -5.23
N ARG A 555 -1.50 4.25 -5.24
CA ARG A 555 -2.40 3.71 -6.28
C ARG A 555 -2.19 4.39 -7.63
N GLU A 556 -2.06 5.70 -7.66
CA GLU A 556 -1.73 6.47 -8.87
C GLU A 556 -0.43 5.99 -9.50
N THR A 557 0.63 5.84 -8.69
CA THR A 557 1.92 5.32 -9.15
C THR A 557 1.77 3.92 -9.74
N ALA A 558 1.06 3.02 -9.06
CA ALA A 558 0.85 1.65 -9.54
C ALA A 558 0.03 1.60 -10.84
N LEU A 559 -0.99 2.45 -10.97
CA LEU A 559 -1.79 2.58 -12.20
C LEU A 559 -0.95 3.14 -13.36
N HIS A 560 -0.12 4.16 -13.13
CA HIS A 560 0.80 4.66 -14.15
C HIS A 560 1.80 3.58 -14.60
N ASN A 561 2.41 2.87 -13.65
CA ASN A 561 3.31 1.76 -13.95
C ASN A 561 2.61 0.62 -14.72
N ALA A 562 1.30 0.44 -14.52
CA ALA A 562 0.49 -0.53 -15.24
C ALA A 562 0.08 -0.08 -16.65
N GLY A 563 0.43 1.13 -17.08
CA GLY A 563 0.15 1.65 -18.42
C GLY A 563 -1.15 2.45 -18.55
N PHE A 564 -1.70 2.94 -17.44
CA PHE A 564 -2.74 3.98 -17.48
C PHE A 564 -2.08 5.36 -17.70
N ALA A 565 -2.56 6.08 -18.70
CA ALA A 565 -1.98 7.37 -19.09
C ALA A 565 -2.32 8.49 -18.10
N HIS A 566 -3.50 8.41 -17.47
CA HIS A 566 -3.94 9.39 -16.49
C HIS A 566 -4.63 8.72 -15.31
N VAL A 567 -4.45 9.28 -14.11
CA VAL A 567 -5.13 8.84 -12.91
C VAL A 567 -5.72 10.05 -12.21
N ASP A 568 -6.94 9.90 -11.71
CA ASP A 568 -7.62 10.88 -10.87
C ASP A 568 -8.42 10.13 -9.80
N TRP A 569 -8.86 10.82 -8.74
CA TRP A 569 -9.70 10.21 -7.70
C TRP A 569 -10.77 11.15 -7.17
N SER A 570 -11.80 10.57 -6.57
CA SER A 570 -12.83 11.32 -5.87
C SER A 570 -12.22 12.08 -4.70
N GLU A 571 -12.42 13.38 -4.66
CA GLU A 571 -11.88 14.23 -3.61
C GLU A 571 -12.87 15.29 -3.18
N SER A 572 -12.84 15.63 -1.89
CA SER A 572 -13.62 16.72 -1.34
C SER A 572 -12.93 17.28 -0.09
N SER A 573 -13.54 18.31 0.46
CA SER A 573 -13.08 18.93 1.70
C SER A 573 -13.24 18.02 2.93
N SER A 574 -14.13 17.01 2.90
CA SER A 574 -14.36 16.11 4.02
C SER A 574 -13.20 15.12 4.25
N ARG A 575 -13.07 14.58 5.48
CA ARG A 575 -12.11 13.48 5.76
C ARG A 575 -12.74 12.13 5.42
N GLU A 576 -14.06 12.07 5.42
CA GLU A 576 -14.86 10.92 5.00
C GLU A 576 -14.56 10.53 3.56
N SER A 577 -14.40 11.48 2.64
CA SER A 577 -14.00 11.20 1.25
C SER A 577 -12.61 10.63 1.11
N ARG A 578 -11.79 10.72 2.15
CA ARG A 578 -10.43 10.16 2.21
C ARG A 578 -10.43 8.77 2.81
N THR A 579 -11.50 8.35 3.50
CA THR A 579 -11.62 6.99 4.05
C THR A 579 -11.72 5.97 2.93
N ILE A 580 -12.57 6.26 1.94
CA ILE A 580 -12.81 5.44 0.76
C ILE A 580 -12.80 6.36 -0.44
N ARG A 581 -12.01 6.00 -1.46
CA ARG A 581 -11.84 6.77 -2.68
C ARG A 581 -12.39 5.98 -3.87
N VAL A 582 -12.98 6.69 -4.82
CA VAL A 582 -13.16 6.22 -6.19
C VAL A 582 -11.92 6.67 -6.96
N ILE A 583 -11.04 5.76 -7.35
CA ILE A 583 -9.81 6.04 -8.08
C ILE A 583 -10.00 5.58 -9.52
N CYS A 584 -9.81 6.48 -10.49
CA CYS A 584 -10.04 6.24 -11.90
C CYS A 584 -8.72 6.24 -12.65
N GLY A 585 -8.32 5.09 -13.22
CA GLY A 585 -7.18 4.98 -14.13
C GLY A 585 -7.69 4.99 -15.58
N MET A 586 -7.32 6.00 -16.34
CA MET A 586 -7.80 6.22 -17.71
C MET A 586 -6.74 5.79 -18.72
N ALA A 587 -7.16 5.07 -19.76
CA ALA A 587 -6.24 4.51 -20.75
C ALA A 587 -5.62 5.59 -21.65
N ALA A 588 -6.37 6.65 -21.94
CA ALA A 588 -5.93 7.78 -22.75
C ALA A 588 -5.42 8.94 -21.88
N GLU A 589 -4.59 9.78 -22.49
CA GLU A 589 -4.15 11.06 -21.93
C GLU A 589 -5.32 12.06 -21.85
N PRO A 590 -5.30 13.01 -20.89
CA PRO A 590 -6.33 14.02 -20.80
C PRO A 590 -6.22 14.99 -21.97
N GLU A 591 -7.37 15.42 -22.52
CA GLU A 591 -7.43 16.41 -23.61
C GLU A 591 -6.75 17.74 -23.24
N ARG A 592 -6.75 18.08 -21.94
CA ARG A 592 -5.95 19.14 -21.34
C ARG A 592 -5.10 18.55 -20.22
N LYS A 593 -3.80 18.38 -20.45
CA LYS A 593 -2.86 18.09 -19.35
C LYS A 593 -2.87 19.24 -18.36
N CYS A 594 -2.92 18.94 -17.06
CA CYS A 594 -2.59 19.93 -16.03
C CYS A 594 -1.10 20.26 -16.23
N PRO A 595 -0.72 21.46 -16.71
CA PRO A 595 0.66 21.75 -17.09
C PRO A 595 1.55 22.06 -15.87
N ALA A 596 1.08 21.77 -14.66
CA ALA A 596 1.58 22.33 -13.44
C ALA A 596 2.61 21.42 -12.75
N GLU A 597 3.86 21.44 -13.22
CA GLU A 597 4.98 20.83 -12.49
C GLU A 597 5.59 21.83 -11.50
N ALA A 598 5.65 21.46 -10.21
CA ALA A 598 6.41 22.24 -9.26
C ALA A 598 7.91 22.06 -9.52
N THR A 599 8.68 23.15 -9.38
CA THR A 599 10.13 23.09 -9.44
C THR A 599 10.73 23.42 -8.09
N SER A 600 11.99 23.02 -7.87
CA SER A 600 12.74 23.39 -6.68
C SER A 600 14.07 24.05 -7.02
N MET A 601 14.42 25.06 -6.23
CA MET A 601 15.70 25.77 -6.25
C MET A 601 16.54 25.33 -5.05
N LEU A 602 17.81 24.99 -5.29
CA LEU A 602 18.76 24.73 -4.22
C LEU A 602 19.24 26.06 -3.62
N LEU A 603 18.90 26.31 -2.35
CA LEU A 603 19.37 27.48 -1.60
C LEU A 603 20.72 27.21 -0.94
N HIS A 604 20.91 25.99 -0.42
CA HIS A 604 22.10 25.59 0.32
C HIS A 604 22.37 24.10 0.10
N ARG A 605 23.65 23.74 -0.06
CA ARG A 605 24.08 22.34 -0.21
C ARG A 605 24.78 21.89 1.07
N GLY A 606 24.25 20.84 1.69
CA GLY A 606 24.96 20.13 2.76
C GLY A 606 26.27 19.55 2.22
N THR A 607 27.35 19.71 2.98
CA THR A 607 28.71 19.28 2.61
C THR A 607 29.08 17.89 3.13
N SER A 608 28.27 17.31 4.01
CA SER A 608 28.48 15.99 4.59
C SER A 608 27.93 14.86 3.71
N ALA A 609 28.64 13.73 3.68
CA ALA A 609 28.24 12.52 2.93
C ALA A 609 27.21 11.65 3.68
N CYS A 610 26.83 12.02 4.91
CA CYS A 610 25.97 11.21 5.77
C CYS A 610 24.48 11.37 5.41
N GLY A 611 24.01 10.61 4.41
CA GLY A 611 22.59 10.52 4.04
C GLY A 611 22.02 11.79 3.39
N LYS A 612 20.96 11.63 2.58
CA LYS A 612 20.28 12.76 1.92
C LYS A 612 19.25 13.37 2.89
N ARG A 613 19.66 14.21 3.84
CA ARG A 613 18.74 15.04 4.63
C ARG A 613 18.47 16.36 3.91
N ASN A 614 17.21 16.62 3.56
CA ASN A 614 16.82 17.83 2.85
C ASN A 614 15.67 18.55 3.55
N LEU A 615 15.80 19.87 3.70
CA LEU A 615 14.71 20.78 4.08
C LEU A 615 14.04 21.30 2.81
N PHE A 616 12.72 21.13 2.71
CA PHE A 616 11.90 21.67 1.63
C PHE A 616 11.04 22.84 2.13
N LEU A 617 11.19 24.00 1.51
CA LEU A 617 10.51 25.24 1.89
C LEU A 617 9.45 25.63 0.85
N ALA A 618 8.18 25.60 1.23
CA ALA A 618 7.07 26.04 0.39
C ALA A 618 6.94 27.58 0.39
N PRO A 619 6.71 28.19 -0.79
CA PRO A 619 6.74 29.65 -0.96
C PRO A 619 5.48 30.34 -0.39
N ASP A 620 5.55 31.66 -0.28
CA ASP A 620 4.41 32.49 0.15
C ASP A 620 3.36 32.65 -0.96
N GLY A 621 2.39 33.54 -0.73
CA GLY A 621 1.27 33.77 -1.65
C GLY A 621 1.67 34.29 -3.03
N PHE A 622 2.93 34.66 -3.24
CA PHE A 622 3.46 35.05 -4.55
C PHE A 622 4.06 33.88 -5.33
N GLY A 623 4.20 32.71 -4.71
CA GLY A 623 4.53 31.44 -5.37
C GLY A 623 6.00 31.22 -5.69
N SER A 624 6.89 32.18 -5.43
CA SER A 624 8.31 32.04 -5.74
C SER A 624 9.15 31.65 -4.52
N GLY A 625 9.95 30.60 -4.66
CA GLY A 625 10.93 30.18 -3.67
C GLY A 625 12.06 31.20 -3.44
N ALA A 626 12.20 32.21 -4.31
CA ALA A 626 13.20 33.26 -4.17
C ALA A 626 13.01 34.10 -2.90
N VAL A 627 11.83 34.06 -2.28
CA VAL A 627 11.55 34.69 -0.98
C VAL A 627 12.50 34.20 0.13
N PHE A 628 13.05 32.99 0.00
CA PHE A 628 14.00 32.41 0.94
C PHE A 628 15.47 32.72 0.63
N GLY A 629 15.78 33.45 -0.44
CA GLY A 629 17.16 33.67 -0.91
C GLY A 629 18.11 34.23 0.14
N SER A 630 17.61 35.13 1.00
CA SER A 630 18.39 35.75 2.09
C SER A 630 18.83 34.76 3.19
N LEU A 631 18.27 33.55 3.25
CA LEU A 631 18.72 32.50 4.18
C LEU A 631 20.07 31.90 3.77
N GLY A 632 20.40 31.90 2.48
CA GLY A 632 21.58 31.21 1.94
C GLY A 632 22.88 31.47 2.73
N PRO A 633 23.28 32.73 2.97
CA PRO A 633 24.48 33.05 3.74
C PRO A 633 24.46 32.51 5.19
N LEU A 634 23.29 32.51 5.83
CA LEU A 634 23.12 32.06 7.23
C LEU A 634 23.19 30.53 7.36
N LEU A 635 22.91 29.80 6.29
CA LEU A 635 22.96 28.33 6.24
C LEU A 635 24.39 27.79 6.04
N SER A 636 25.39 28.66 5.86
CA SER A 636 26.78 28.27 5.61
C SER A 636 27.38 27.37 6.71
N SER A 637 26.88 27.45 7.94
CA SER A 637 27.29 26.57 9.06
C SER A 637 26.64 25.19 9.05
N VAL A 638 25.57 24.98 8.26
CA VAL A 638 24.81 23.73 8.21
C VAL A 638 25.52 22.76 7.28
N ARG A 639 26.00 21.63 7.81
CA ARG A 639 26.81 20.67 7.02
C ARG A 639 26.01 19.47 6.57
N ASN A 640 25.03 19.05 7.37
CA ASN A 640 24.34 17.78 7.17
C ASN A 640 22.99 17.89 6.45
N VAL A 641 22.53 19.11 6.12
CA VAL A 641 21.21 19.33 5.51
C VAL A 641 21.35 20.21 4.27
N SER A 642 20.76 19.77 3.15
CA SER A 642 20.56 20.64 1.98
C SER A 642 19.21 21.33 2.06
N VAL A 643 19.10 22.56 1.58
CA VAL A 643 17.85 23.34 1.65
C VAL A 643 17.36 23.68 0.25
N TYR A 644 16.12 23.29 -0.03
CA TYR A 644 15.42 23.52 -1.29
C TYR A 644 14.22 24.43 -1.07
N ALA A 645 14.08 25.46 -1.91
CA ALA A 645 12.87 26.26 -2.00
C ALA A 645 12.01 25.79 -3.16
N LEU A 646 10.75 25.45 -2.89
CA LEU A 646 9.77 25.08 -3.90
C LEU A 646 9.25 26.34 -4.62
N ASN A 647 8.91 26.18 -5.89
CA ASN A 647 8.21 27.18 -6.69
C ASN A 647 6.83 26.63 -7.07
N SER A 648 5.84 27.50 -6.98
CA SER A 648 4.51 27.20 -7.48
C SER A 648 4.56 26.97 -8.99
N PRO A 649 3.89 25.92 -9.48
CA PRO A 649 3.74 25.70 -10.92
C PRO A 649 2.94 26.81 -11.62
N PHE A 650 2.28 27.69 -10.86
CA PHE A 650 1.37 28.70 -11.37
C PHE A 650 1.98 30.11 -11.44
N MET A 651 3.29 30.26 -11.19
CA MET A 651 3.94 31.59 -11.20
C MET A 651 3.79 32.35 -12.53
N HIS A 652 3.63 31.63 -13.65
CA HIS A 652 3.57 32.20 -15.01
C HIS A 652 2.28 31.84 -15.76
N SER A 653 1.32 31.20 -15.10
CA SER A 653 0.12 30.67 -15.73
C SER A 653 -0.98 31.74 -15.74
N ASN A 654 -1.34 32.27 -16.92
CA ASN A 654 -2.45 33.21 -17.08
C ASN A 654 -3.24 32.91 -18.38
N PRO A 655 -4.58 32.79 -18.34
CA PRO A 655 -5.43 32.77 -17.14
C PRO A 655 -5.27 31.48 -16.34
N TYR A 656 -5.50 31.57 -15.02
CA TYR A 656 -5.65 30.37 -14.20
C TYR A 656 -6.83 29.55 -14.70
N PRO A 657 -6.83 28.23 -14.45
CA PRO A 657 -7.99 27.40 -14.76
C PRO A 657 -9.26 28.00 -14.13
N ASP A 658 -10.38 27.94 -14.84
CA ASP A 658 -11.71 28.35 -14.33
C ASP A 658 -12.08 27.60 -13.02
N ASP A 659 -11.46 26.44 -12.80
CA ASP A 659 -11.50 25.66 -11.57
C ASP A 659 -10.08 25.51 -10.99
N PRO A 660 -9.65 26.39 -10.07
CA PRO A 660 -8.31 26.35 -9.52
C PRO A 660 -8.11 25.14 -8.60
N LEU A 661 -6.88 24.63 -8.56
CA LEU A 661 -6.52 23.52 -7.68
C LEU A 661 -6.76 23.87 -6.21
N THR A 662 -7.17 22.91 -5.39
CA THR A 662 -7.23 23.05 -3.93
C THR A 662 -5.82 23.12 -3.32
N ILE A 663 -5.73 23.48 -2.03
CA ILE A 663 -4.45 23.40 -1.30
C ILE A 663 -3.95 21.96 -1.23
N GLU A 664 -4.85 20.99 -1.07
CA GLU A 664 -4.53 19.57 -1.09
C GLU A 664 -3.95 19.12 -2.43
N GLU A 665 -4.54 19.54 -3.55
CA GLU A 665 -4.06 19.24 -4.90
C GLU A 665 -2.70 19.90 -5.17
N LEU A 666 -2.50 21.15 -4.75
CA LEU A 666 -1.20 21.83 -4.86
C LEU A 666 -0.12 21.17 -3.97
N ALA A 667 -0.49 20.75 -2.76
CA ALA A 667 0.41 20.01 -1.88
C ALA A 667 0.81 18.66 -2.47
N ALA A 668 -0.08 17.96 -3.18
CA ALA A 668 0.26 16.73 -3.88
C ALA A 668 1.33 16.95 -4.97
N ILE A 669 1.24 18.05 -5.73
CA ILE A 669 2.28 18.44 -6.70
C ILE A 669 3.62 18.67 -5.99
N TYR A 670 3.61 19.32 -4.81
CA TYR A 670 4.82 19.49 -4.00
C TYR A 670 5.36 18.18 -3.43
N VAL A 671 4.50 17.25 -2.99
CA VAL A 671 4.90 15.90 -2.58
C VAL A 671 5.64 15.20 -3.73
N GLY A 672 5.15 15.32 -4.96
CA GLY A 672 5.83 14.79 -6.15
C GLY A 672 7.25 15.33 -6.33
N GLU A 673 7.43 16.65 -6.29
CA GLU A 673 8.77 17.27 -6.42
C GLU A 673 9.69 16.93 -5.22
N ILE A 674 9.16 16.86 -4.01
CA ILE A 674 9.89 16.45 -2.80
C ILE A 674 10.39 15.02 -2.96
N LYS A 675 9.50 14.08 -3.33
CA LYS A 675 9.85 12.67 -3.48
C LYS A 675 10.82 12.41 -4.63
N ARG A 676 10.74 13.19 -5.71
CA ARG A 676 11.72 13.14 -6.79
C ARG A 676 13.15 13.46 -6.31
N ARG A 677 13.29 14.30 -5.29
CA ARG A 677 14.59 14.67 -4.68
C ARG A 677 14.98 13.71 -3.56
N GLN A 678 14.02 13.31 -2.74
CA GLN A 678 14.18 12.45 -1.57
C GLN A 678 13.01 11.46 -1.53
N PRO A 679 13.17 10.22 -2.04
CA PRO A 679 12.06 9.26 -2.17
C PRO A 679 11.44 8.83 -0.83
N GLU A 680 12.25 8.81 0.24
CA GLU A 680 11.84 8.32 1.55
C GLU A 680 12.19 9.31 2.68
N GLY A 681 11.36 9.30 3.72
CA GLY A 681 11.58 10.08 4.94
C GLY A 681 12.73 9.57 5.83
N PRO A 682 12.96 10.21 6.98
CA PRO A 682 12.16 11.31 7.51
C PRO A 682 12.41 12.64 6.79
N TYR A 683 11.36 13.46 6.66
CA TYR A 683 11.42 14.74 5.94
C TYR A 683 11.59 15.94 6.87
N LEU A 684 12.34 16.94 6.44
CA LEU A 684 12.35 18.29 7.02
C LEU A 684 11.50 19.19 6.11
N LEU A 685 10.44 19.78 6.66
CA LEU A 685 9.49 20.59 5.90
C LEU A 685 9.36 21.97 6.50
N GLY A 686 9.09 22.97 5.68
CA GLY A 686 8.70 24.27 6.17
C GLY A 686 8.07 25.14 5.10
N GLY A 687 7.61 26.31 5.49
CA GLY A 687 7.07 27.27 4.54
C GLY A 687 6.72 28.59 5.20
N TYR A 688 6.60 29.62 4.38
CA TYR A 688 6.35 30.98 4.82
C TYR A 688 4.95 31.45 4.41
N SER A 689 4.21 32.05 5.33
CA SER A 689 2.82 32.50 5.11
C SER A 689 1.93 31.33 4.67
N VAL A 690 1.17 31.44 3.58
CA VAL A 690 0.42 30.30 3.00
C VAL A 690 1.30 29.07 2.72
N GLY A 691 2.60 29.27 2.46
CA GLY A 691 3.57 28.18 2.33
C GLY A 691 3.66 27.31 3.57
N GLY A 692 3.50 27.86 4.78
CA GLY A 692 3.46 27.05 6.00
C GLY A 692 2.23 26.14 6.08
N VAL A 693 1.08 26.61 5.55
CA VAL A 693 -0.14 25.79 5.43
C VAL A 693 0.06 24.68 4.40
N LEU A 694 0.71 24.98 3.28
CA LEU A 694 1.10 23.99 2.27
C LEU A 694 2.09 22.97 2.84
N ALA A 695 3.09 23.40 3.61
CA ALA A 695 4.04 22.50 4.26
C ALA A 695 3.38 21.57 5.29
N PHE A 696 2.40 22.09 6.04
CA PHE A 696 1.56 21.27 6.93
C PHE A 696 0.73 20.24 6.15
N GLU A 697 0.12 20.65 5.04
CA GLU A 697 -0.67 19.74 4.20
C GLU A 697 0.23 18.68 3.53
N VAL A 698 1.42 19.04 3.06
CA VAL A 698 2.45 18.10 2.58
C VAL A 698 2.84 17.10 3.67
N ALA A 699 3.08 17.56 4.91
CA ALA A 699 3.37 16.70 6.04
C ALA A 699 2.23 15.70 6.29
N ARG A 700 0.99 16.16 6.22
CA ARG A 700 -0.22 15.34 6.36
C ARG A 700 -0.27 14.23 5.31
N GLN A 701 -0.07 14.57 4.03
CA GLN A 701 -0.10 13.62 2.92
C GLN A 701 1.05 12.60 2.99
N LEU A 702 2.24 13.04 3.40
CA LEU A 702 3.39 12.13 3.62
C LEU A 702 3.15 11.16 4.77
N PHE A 703 2.51 11.59 5.87
CA PHE A 703 2.09 10.68 6.94
C PHE A 703 1.05 9.66 6.47
N GLU A 704 0.08 10.07 5.65
CA GLU A 704 -0.89 9.14 5.05
C GLU A 704 -0.20 8.10 4.16
N ASP A 705 0.91 8.47 3.54
CA ASP A 705 1.75 7.58 2.77
C ASP A 705 2.80 6.82 3.60
N GLY A 706 2.69 6.86 4.93
CA GLY A 706 3.54 6.08 5.85
C GLY A 706 4.95 6.63 6.05
N ASN A 707 5.22 7.88 5.65
CA ASN A 707 6.51 8.52 5.86
C ASN A 707 6.53 9.35 7.14
N ASP A 708 7.67 9.37 7.83
CA ASP A 708 7.86 10.18 9.03
C ASP A 708 8.33 11.62 8.68
N ILE A 709 8.00 12.58 9.56
CA ILE A 709 8.45 13.97 9.48
C ILE A 709 9.35 14.26 10.67
N GLU A 710 10.58 14.71 10.42
CA GLU A 710 11.57 15.00 11.46
C GLU A 710 11.25 16.32 12.18
N LYS A 711 11.10 17.40 11.40
CA LYS A 711 10.78 18.75 11.89
C LYS A 711 9.89 19.49 10.90
N LEU A 712 8.98 20.32 11.41
CA LEU A 712 8.13 21.21 10.62
C LEU A 712 8.36 22.67 11.02
N PHE A 713 8.75 23.53 10.07
CA PHE A 713 9.00 24.95 10.26
C PHE A 713 7.86 25.80 9.69
N LEU A 714 7.07 26.41 10.56
CA LEU A 714 5.98 27.33 10.20
C LEU A 714 6.50 28.76 10.31
N ILE A 715 6.83 29.38 9.18
CA ILE A 715 7.41 30.73 9.15
C ILE A 715 6.27 31.71 8.97
N ASP A 716 6.00 32.46 10.04
CA ASP A 716 4.95 33.48 10.18
C ASP A 716 3.64 33.07 9.53
N THR A 717 3.14 31.93 9.99
CA THR A 717 1.95 31.28 9.45
C THR A 717 0.93 31.14 10.57
N ALA A 718 -0.26 31.72 10.39
CA ALA A 718 -1.40 31.43 11.24
C ALA A 718 -2.11 30.16 10.77
N CYS A 719 -2.59 29.33 11.72
CA CYS A 719 -3.44 28.20 11.38
C CYS A 719 -4.74 28.71 10.74
N PRO A 720 -5.25 28.10 9.66
CA PRO A 720 -6.53 28.52 9.08
C PRO A 720 -7.75 28.35 10.01
N THR A 721 -7.66 27.59 11.12
CA THR A 721 -8.67 27.62 12.20
C THR A 721 -8.64 28.93 13.00
N PHE A 722 -7.49 29.61 13.02
CA PHE A 722 -7.28 30.89 13.67
C PHE A 722 -7.55 32.06 12.73
N VAL A 723 -6.92 32.08 11.54
CA VAL A 723 -7.12 33.09 10.48
C VAL A 723 -7.43 32.37 9.18
N ARG A 724 -8.71 32.33 8.82
CA ARG A 724 -9.21 31.52 7.70
C ARG A 724 -8.73 32.01 6.33
N TYR A 725 -8.81 33.32 6.08
CA TYR A 725 -8.41 33.91 4.81
C TYR A 725 -8.12 35.41 4.98
N PHE A 726 -7.54 36.03 3.95
CA PHE A 726 -7.35 37.48 3.87
C PHE A 726 -8.63 38.18 3.42
N PRO A 727 -9.25 39.05 4.24
CA PRO A 727 -10.43 39.83 3.84
C PRO A 727 -10.12 40.84 2.73
N ASP A 728 -11.06 41.09 1.82
CA ASP A 728 -10.86 42.03 0.71
C ASP A 728 -10.54 43.44 1.19
N ALA A 729 -11.19 43.88 2.29
CA ALA A 729 -10.94 45.18 2.90
C ALA A 729 -9.50 45.28 3.46
N LEU A 730 -9.00 44.21 4.08
CA LEU A 730 -7.64 44.17 4.62
C LEU A 730 -6.60 44.21 3.50
N VAL A 731 -6.81 43.48 2.41
CA VAL A 731 -5.91 43.51 1.25
C VAL A 731 -5.84 44.91 0.65
N ARG A 732 -6.99 45.57 0.45
CA ARG A 732 -7.03 46.96 -0.06
C ARG A 732 -6.31 47.94 0.87
N TYR A 733 -6.43 47.76 2.18
CA TYR A 733 -5.73 48.58 3.16
C TYR A 733 -4.21 48.34 3.14
N LEU A 734 -3.77 47.08 3.13
CA LEU A 734 -2.35 46.73 3.01
C LEU A 734 -1.73 47.28 1.71
N ASP A 735 -2.50 47.31 0.61
CA ASP A 735 -2.11 47.95 -0.66
C ASP A 735 -2.00 49.48 -0.59
N SER A 736 -2.48 50.12 0.48
CA SER A 736 -2.28 51.56 0.72
C SER A 736 -1.01 51.85 1.53
N ILE A 737 -0.45 50.85 2.22
CA ILE A 737 0.76 50.99 3.04
C ILE A 737 1.99 50.86 2.15
N GLU A 738 2.77 51.94 2.00
CA GLU A 738 3.93 51.96 1.10
C GLU A 738 4.98 50.90 1.42
N GLN A 739 5.26 50.68 2.71
CA GLN A 739 6.23 49.67 3.18
C GLN A 739 5.85 48.24 2.77
N VAL A 740 4.55 47.94 2.64
CA VAL A 740 4.05 46.65 2.17
C VAL A 740 4.23 46.50 0.66
N ARG A 741 4.02 47.58 -0.11
CA ARG A 741 4.11 47.57 -1.58
C ARG A 741 5.54 47.55 -2.12
N VAL A 742 6.42 48.33 -1.50
CA VAL A 742 7.74 48.61 -2.06
C VAL A 742 8.75 47.54 -1.63
N GLY A 743 8.64 47.03 -0.39
CA GLY A 743 9.73 46.29 0.26
C GLY A 743 10.93 47.24 0.41
N ASN A 744 11.40 47.53 1.62
CA ASN A 744 12.34 48.63 1.86
C ASN A 744 13.45 48.71 0.78
N GLY A 745 13.36 49.75 -0.05
CA GLY A 745 14.24 49.94 -1.20
C GLY A 745 15.63 50.33 -0.72
N SER A 746 16.63 49.53 -1.10
CA SER A 746 18.00 50.02 -1.39
C SER A 746 18.98 48.94 -1.87
N GLU A 747 18.65 47.64 -1.86
CA GLU A 747 19.66 46.61 -2.22
C GLU A 747 19.23 45.73 -3.41
N LEU A 748 19.73 46.14 -4.59
CA LEU A 748 20.12 45.32 -5.75
C LEU A 748 19.18 44.17 -6.21
N ARG A 749 17.93 44.50 -6.53
CA ARG A 749 17.15 44.15 -7.75
C ARG A 749 15.69 44.59 -7.55
N PRO A 750 14.99 45.13 -8.55
CA PRO A 750 13.64 45.67 -8.38
C PRO A 750 12.58 44.56 -8.31
N ASN A 751 12.56 43.76 -7.25
CA ASN A 751 11.43 42.88 -6.95
C ASN A 751 10.35 43.70 -6.22
N ARG A 752 9.61 44.55 -6.96
CA ARG A 752 8.39 45.15 -6.41
C ARG A 752 7.40 44.02 -6.16
N ARG A 753 6.99 43.79 -4.90
CA ARG A 753 5.82 42.92 -4.59
C ARG A 753 4.55 43.37 -5.33
N GLY A 754 4.51 44.65 -5.74
CA GLY A 754 3.41 45.21 -6.50
C GLY A 754 2.20 45.48 -5.60
N ARG A 755 1.04 45.72 -6.21
CA ARG A 755 -0.23 45.72 -5.48
C ARG A 755 -0.68 44.27 -5.30
N LEU A 756 -1.00 43.87 -4.08
CA LEU A 756 -1.57 42.58 -3.72
C LEU A 756 -2.81 42.27 -4.57
N VAL A 757 -3.71 43.25 -4.74
CA VAL A 757 -4.93 43.06 -5.54
C VAL A 757 -4.64 42.84 -7.03
N ALA A 758 -3.50 43.35 -7.51
CA ALA A 758 -3.08 43.22 -8.91
C ALA A 758 -2.15 42.02 -9.15
N ASN A 759 -1.87 41.21 -8.12
CA ASN A 759 -1.03 40.03 -8.25
C ASN A 759 -1.93 38.78 -8.40
N ASP A 760 -1.91 38.22 -9.61
CA ASP A 760 -2.74 37.07 -9.97
C ASP A 760 -2.49 35.88 -9.03
N HIS A 761 -1.23 35.55 -8.73
CA HIS A 761 -0.91 34.40 -7.88
C HIS A 761 -1.35 34.59 -6.43
N PHE A 762 -1.25 35.82 -5.91
CA PHE A 762 -1.77 36.16 -4.59
C PHE A 762 -3.29 36.00 -4.53
N CYS A 763 -4.01 36.41 -5.58
CA CYS A 763 -5.46 36.20 -5.70
C CYS A 763 -5.82 34.70 -5.73
N LEU A 764 -5.07 33.89 -6.50
CA LEU A 764 -5.21 32.43 -6.51
C LEU A 764 -5.01 31.84 -5.11
N ALA A 765 -3.90 32.15 -4.45
CA ALA A 765 -3.60 31.64 -3.10
C ALA A 765 -4.70 32.01 -2.09
N ARG A 766 -5.28 33.22 -2.18
CA ARG A 766 -6.42 33.64 -1.35
C ARG A 766 -7.68 32.83 -1.63
N GLN A 767 -7.98 32.54 -2.90
CA GLN A 767 -9.12 31.71 -3.27
C GLN A 767 -8.96 30.28 -2.72
N GLN A 768 -7.77 29.69 -2.86
CA GLN A 768 -7.45 28.36 -2.34
C GLN A 768 -7.60 28.29 -0.82
N MET A 769 -7.07 29.29 -0.10
CA MET A 769 -7.17 29.38 1.36
C MET A 769 -8.61 29.51 1.87
N ARG A 770 -9.50 30.19 1.14
CA ARG A 770 -10.93 30.27 1.51
C ARG A 770 -11.61 28.90 1.51
N ALA A 771 -11.19 28.01 0.62
CA ALA A 771 -11.76 26.67 0.45
C ALA A 771 -11.10 25.61 1.36
N TYR A 772 -9.85 25.82 1.77
CA TYR A 772 -9.10 24.86 2.57
C TYR A 772 -9.70 24.64 3.97
N GLN A 773 -9.72 23.38 4.42
CA GLN A 773 -10.17 23.00 5.76
C GLN A 773 -9.04 22.26 6.48
N VAL A 774 -8.53 22.89 7.54
CA VAL A 774 -7.46 22.31 8.36
C VAL A 774 -7.98 21.11 9.13
N ARG A 775 -7.16 20.06 9.18
CA ARG A 775 -7.43 18.85 9.95
C ARG A 775 -6.17 18.45 10.71
N ARG A 776 -6.33 17.74 11.83
CA ARG A 776 -5.20 17.13 12.56
C ARG A 776 -4.42 16.16 11.66
N LEU A 777 -3.12 16.08 11.89
CA LEU A 777 -2.27 15.08 11.25
C LEU A 777 -2.74 13.66 11.62
N PRO A 778 -2.76 12.72 10.66
CA PRO A 778 -3.04 11.32 10.95
C PRO A 778 -1.82 10.67 11.61
N GLY A 779 -2.06 9.83 12.63
CA GLY A 779 -1.02 9.00 13.23
C GLY A 779 -0.09 9.73 14.20
N ARG A 780 1.23 9.60 13.98
CA ARG A 780 2.29 9.98 14.91
C ARG A 780 2.46 11.50 15.03
N LYS A 781 2.95 11.94 16.18
CA LYS A 781 3.31 13.34 16.42
C LYS A 781 4.60 13.69 15.68
N ILE A 782 4.66 14.90 15.12
CA ILE A 782 5.93 15.47 14.67
C ILE A 782 6.79 15.72 15.92
N PRO A 783 8.04 15.20 15.98
CA PRO A 783 8.90 15.35 17.16
C PRO A 783 9.11 16.81 17.56
N LEU A 784 9.27 17.71 16.58
CA LEU A 784 9.45 19.13 16.80
C LEU A 784 8.75 19.96 15.72
N VAL A 785 7.86 20.86 16.14
CA VAL A 785 7.29 21.92 15.30
C VAL A 785 7.89 23.24 15.75
N VAL A 786 8.40 24.03 14.81
CA VAL A 786 8.96 25.36 15.08
C VAL A 786 8.10 26.42 14.43
N LEU A 787 7.45 27.25 15.23
CA LEU A 787 6.69 28.41 14.77
C LEU A 787 7.57 29.66 14.87
N ILE A 788 8.01 30.19 13.74
CA ILE A 788 8.81 31.41 13.66
C ILE A 788 7.84 32.58 13.47
N ALA A 789 7.60 33.37 14.52
CA ALA A 789 6.57 34.40 14.54
C ALA A 789 7.18 35.81 14.53
N ALA A 790 6.80 36.65 13.57
CA ALA A 790 7.19 38.05 13.59
C ALA A 790 6.58 38.78 14.79
N LYS A 791 7.33 39.72 15.36
CA LYS A 791 6.91 40.50 16.54
C LYS A 791 5.98 41.65 16.18
N GLU A 792 6.15 42.22 14.98
CA GLU A 792 5.53 43.48 14.61
C GLU A 792 4.33 43.29 13.69
N GLY A 793 3.38 44.22 13.79
CA GLY A 793 2.30 44.40 12.82
C GLY A 793 2.75 45.22 11.61
N ALA A 794 2.00 45.14 10.52
CA ALA A 794 2.27 45.90 9.30
C ALA A 794 1.88 47.39 9.41
N ASP A 795 1.02 47.74 10.36
CA ASP A 795 0.49 49.09 10.49
C ASP A 795 1.29 49.93 11.49
N LYS A 796 2.48 50.34 11.05
CA LYS A 796 3.41 51.18 11.81
C LYS A 796 3.30 52.67 11.46
N GLN A 797 2.34 53.04 10.60
CA GLN A 797 2.21 54.38 10.06
C GLN A 797 1.03 55.10 10.71
N ASN A 798 1.22 56.37 11.09
CA ASN A 798 0.13 57.21 11.62
C ASN A 798 -0.66 57.95 10.51
N ASP A 799 -0.27 57.78 9.23
CA ASP A 799 -0.72 58.66 8.14
C ASP A 799 -1.91 58.10 7.35
N VAL A 800 -2.18 56.79 7.41
CA VAL A 800 -3.33 56.17 6.74
C VAL A 800 -4.28 55.60 7.80
N PRO A 801 -5.50 56.14 7.96
CA PRO A 801 -6.44 55.62 8.95
C PRO A 801 -6.97 54.24 8.54
N ARG A 802 -7.03 53.30 9.50
CA ARG A 802 -7.64 51.99 9.30
C ARG A 802 -9.12 52.13 8.91
N PRO A 803 -9.59 51.42 7.86
CA PRO A 803 -11.01 51.35 7.56
C PRO A 803 -11.76 50.55 8.64
N VAL A 804 -13.09 50.69 8.67
CA VAL A 804 -13.93 49.83 9.51
C VAL A 804 -13.94 48.42 8.92
N PHE A 805 -13.46 47.45 9.69
CA PHE A 805 -13.48 46.03 9.33
C PHE A 805 -14.67 45.31 9.97
N LEU A 806 -15.16 44.29 9.28
CA LEU A 806 -16.25 43.45 9.79
C LEU A 806 -15.85 42.72 11.08
N PRO A 807 -16.77 42.48 12.03
CA PRO A 807 -16.47 41.78 13.28
C PRO A 807 -15.76 40.43 13.08
N GLU A 808 -16.20 39.65 12.09
CA GLU A 808 -15.63 38.35 11.71
C GLU A 808 -14.18 38.45 11.19
N ASP A 809 -13.79 39.60 10.64
CA ASP A 809 -12.45 39.83 10.07
C ASP A 809 -11.45 40.34 11.11
N GLN A 810 -11.93 40.80 12.28
CA GLN A 810 -11.10 41.45 13.30
C GLN A 810 -9.92 40.60 13.75
N LYS A 811 -10.08 39.28 13.79
CA LYS A 811 -9.00 38.37 14.18
C LYS A 811 -7.85 38.37 13.17
N ALA A 812 -8.16 38.36 11.88
CA ALA A 812 -7.17 38.49 10.81
C ALA A 812 -6.53 39.89 10.81
N VAL A 813 -7.35 40.93 10.94
CA VAL A 813 -6.89 42.34 11.00
C VAL A 813 -5.87 42.54 12.11
N LYS A 814 -6.17 42.11 13.34
CA LYS A 814 -5.24 42.22 14.46
C LYS A 814 -3.95 41.44 14.21
N TRP A 815 -4.04 40.22 13.70
CA TRP A 815 -2.86 39.39 13.45
C TRP A 815 -1.89 40.01 12.43
N PHE A 816 -2.42 40.67 11.38
CA PHE A 816 -1.59 41.31 10.35
C PHE A 816 -1.14 42.72 10.70
N LEU A 817 -1.98 43.52 11.37
CA LEU A 817 -1.75 44.96 11.54
C LEU A 817 -1.17 45.33 12.90
N ASP A 818 -1.44 44.55 13.96
CA ASP A 818 -1.02 44.87 15.32
C ASP A 818 0.27 44.14 15.70
N ASP A 819 1.00 44.72 16.64
CA ASP A 819 2.16 44.06 17.26
C ASP A 819 1.72 42.84 18.06
N ARG A 820 2.44 41.73 17.87
CA ARG A 820 2.14 40.43 18.46
C ARG A 820 3.01 40.21 19.69
N THR A 821 2.49 40.62 20.83
CA THR A 821 3.17 40.56 22.13
C THR A 821 2.88 39.27 22.91
N ASP A 822 1.91 38.47 22.48
CA ASP A 822 1.42 37.26 23.15
C ASP A 822 2.08 35.98 22.62
N GLU A 823 2.50 35.05 23.49
CA GLU A 823 3.13 33.75 23.14
C GLU A 823 2.17 32.73 22.50
N GLY A 824 1.19 33.19 21.72
CA GLY A 824 0.20 32.33 21.09
C GLY A 824 0.80 31.45 19.99
N TRP A 825 0.28 30.23 19.87
CA TRP A 825 0.56 29.31 18.76
C TRP A 825 -0.29 29.60 17.51
N PHE A 826 -1.05 30.70 17.50
CA PHE A 826 -1.93 31.13 16.41
C PHE A 826 -2.82 30.01 15.84
N GLY A 827 -3.40 29.21 16.74
CA GLY A 827 -4.28 28.07 16.44
C GLY A 827 -3.57 26.77 16.10
N TRP A 828 -2.24 26.74 15.93
CA TRP A 828 -1.53 25.52 15.59
C TRP A 828 -1.58 24.47 16.70
N ASN A 829 -1.68 24.88 17.97
CA ASN A 829 -1.85 23.98 19.11
C ASN A 829 -3.17 23.17 19.09
N GLU A 830 -4.12 23.53 18.23
CA GLU A 830 -5.35 22.76 18.04
C GLU A 830 -5.13 21.51 17.18
N VAL A 831 -4.09 21.53 16.33
CA VAL A 831 -3.87 20.51 15.28
C VAL A 831 -2.46 19.91 15.27
N LEU A 832 -1.52 20.51 16.00
CA LEU A 832 -0.13 20.09 16.15
C LEU A 832 0.25 20.04 17.63
N ASP A 833 1.20 19.17 17.95
CA ASP A 833 1.86 19.05 19.25
C ASP A 833 3.32 19.54 19.17
N ASN A 834 4.02 19.61 20.31
CA ASN A 834 5.46 19.89 20.40
C ASN A 834 5.91 21.19 19.70
N ILE A 835 5.12 22.27 19.86
CA ILE A 835 5.36 23.54 19.18
C ILE A 835 6.31 24.42 20.01
N LYS A 836 7.51 24.67 19.47
CA LYS A 836 8.46 25.69 19.94
C LYS A 836 8.23 27.00 19.17
N VAL A 837 8.12 28.13 19.86
CA VAL A 837 7.97 29.45 19.24
C VAL A 837 9.32 30.17 19.21
N VAL A 838 9.70 30.71 18.05
CA VAL A 838 10.88 31.58 17.85
C VAL A 838 10.40 32.94 17.38
N ARG A 839 10.82 34.01 18.05
CA ARG A 839 10.40 35.38 17.70
C ARG A 839 11.35 36.02 16.72
N ALA A 840 10.80 36.47 15.60
CA ALA A 840 11.52 37.17 14.53
C ALA A 840 11.26 38.68 14.59
N ASP A 841 12.28 39.47 14.30
CA ASP A 841 12.14 40.92 14.16
C ASP A 841 11.43 41.27 12.85
N GLY A 842 10.78 42.44 12.82
CA GLY A 842 9.94 42.87 11.70
C GLY A 842 8.53 42.29 11.74
N ASN A 843 7.82 42.48 10.63
CA ASN A 843 6.43 42.10 10.45
C ASN A 843 6.29 41.01 9.38
N HIS A 844 5.04 40.58 9.14
CA HIS A 844 4.72 39.56 8.14
C HIS A 844 5.40 39.80 6.80
N PHE A 845 5.53 41.05 6.35
CA PHE A 845 6.09 41.39 5.05
C PHE A 845 7.59 41.68 5.07
N SER A 846 8.18 42.09 6.20
CA SER A 846 9.58 42.53 6.28
C SER A 846 10.55 41.50 6.86
N MET A 847 10.08 40.49 7.60
CA MET A 847 10.96 39.54 8.30
C MET A 847 11.85 38.65 7.41
N MET A 848 11.52 38.55 6.12
CA MET A 848 12.31 37.81 5.12
C MET A 848 13.40 38.67 4.46
N LEU A 849 13.43 39.97 4.75
CA LEU A 849 14.44 40.90 4.21
C LEU A 849 15.81 40.60 4.83
N PRO A 850 16.92 40.82 4.08
CA PRO A 850 18.28 40.60 4.58
C PRO A 850 18.56 41.27 5.94
N SER A 851 18.01 42.46 6.18
CA SER A 851 18.20 43.23 7.41
C SER A 851 17.53 42.63 8.65
N MET A 852 16.51 41.78 8.47
CA MET A 852 15.69 41.23 9.57
C MET A 852 15.83 39.71 9.71
N ILE A 853 16.18 39.02 8.64
CA ILE A 853 16.19 37.55 8.60
C ILE A 853 17.23 36.94 9.56
N SER A 854 18.30 37.67 9.89
CA SER A 854 19.32 37.24 10.85
C SER A 854 18.75 37.02 12.25
N SER A 855 17.65 37.69 12.62
CA SER A 855 17.01 37.56 13.94
C SER A 855 16.51 36.14 14.23
N TRP A 856 16.24 35.35 13.18
CA TRP A 856 15.71 33.98 13.32
C TRP A 856 16.43 32.95 12.43
N GLY A 857 17.03 33.36 11.31
CA GLY A 857 17.70 32.47 10.37
C GLY A 857 18.92 31.75 10.97
N VAL A 858 19.59 32.38 11.94
CA VAL A 858 20.69 31.76 12.70
C VAL A 858 20.17 30.62 13.59
N GLU A 859 19.02 30.83 14.24
CA GLU A 859 18.39 29.81 15.08
C GLU A 859 17.86 28.65 14.21
N LEU A 860 17.31 28.93 13.02
CA LEU A 860 16.98 27.89 12.03
C LEU A 860 18.22 27.06 11.67
N ALA A 861 19.32 27.70 11.30
CA ALA A 861 20.56 27.00 10.95
C ALA A 861 21.07 26.11 12.09
N ARG A 862 21.00 26.60 13.34
CA ARG A 862 21.34 25.84 14.55
C ARG A 862 20.48 24.57 14.68
N MET A 863 19.16 24.70 14.53
CA MET A 863 18.20 23.58 14.64
C MET A 863 18.29 22.55 13.50
N LEU A 864 18.90 22.89 12.37
CA LEU A 864 19.14 21.96 11.27
C LEU A 864 20.41 21.12 11.48
N GLU A 865 21.40 21.64 12.21
CA GLU A 865 22.62 20.91 12.56
C GLU A 865 22.38 19.94 13.74
N GLU A 866 21.41 20.25 14.62
CA GLU A 866 20.85 19.36 15.65
C GLU A 866 20.02 18.22 15.05
#